data_AF-A0A8D0CWL4-F1
#
_entry.id   AF-A0A8D0CWL4-F1
#
_cell.length_a   1.000
_cell.length_b   1.000
_cell.length_c   1.000
_cell.angle_alpha   90.00
_cell.angle_beta   90.00
_cell.angle_gamma   90.00
#
_symmetry.space_group_name_H-M   'P 1'
#
loop_
_entity.id
_entity.type
_entity.pdbx_description
1 polymer ?
#
loop_
_entity_poly.entity_id
_entity_poly.type
_entity_poly.pdbx_seq_one_letter_code
_entity_poly.pdbx_strand_id
1 'polypeptide(L)'
;GFLSGCFTVSVILPAVCFKGLMSGMPGGTGSMDRVLKIFHYFETNSEPCTWASNIRHGDATDVRGVIQKIAEIHKLRCMSSLGLRLTHLHSDALHWLHPDLGVCHIREKYEKQHPQEEWRYELRMRYLPKGYLSHFSEDKPSLNYLYHQVKSDYMHHIADQVDQDVALKLGCLEIRRFFREMPGNALDKKSNYELLEKDVGLRRFFPKSLLDSLKAKTLRKQIQQTFKQFANLNDEQSIHKFFEILSPIYRFDKECFKCALGSSWVISVELAIGPEEGISYLTDKGSMPTHLANFNQVQSIQYSALEEKDRKGMLQLNVAGAPEPLTVTTALLTTAENMADLIDGYCRLVSLATHSFIVRVHKDVSWLFFFPSPLSSGSAETDDYAEIIDEEDTYTMPSSKYTHMHRNIVAIVTSRGTMSQVSLCICVCENPALSVAVKTCKNSTSDSVREKFLQEALTMRQFDHPHIVKLMGVITDNPVWIIMELCTLGELRSFLQVRKYSLDLASLILYSYQLSTALAYLESKRFVHRDIAARNVLVSTVDCVKLGDFGLSRYMEDSSYYKASKGKLPIKWMAPESINFRRFTTASDVWMFGVCMWEILMFGIKPFQGVKNNDVIGRIENGERLAMPPQCPPTLYSLMTKCWSYDPSKRPRFTELKTQLSTILEEEKLQQKERSRMEMRRQVTVSWDSGGTDEAPPKPSRPGYPSPRSSEGFYPSPQHPGHYQMAGYPGPHTLPSVPSALYPPPAAMLDTHHDRAVDMQQCVGQQCLLMEEQLMIQQQQMEEDQRWLEQEERLMLKYNFSRTCMYETVKLRGEIVFTFMLFTAEHAAPPKKPPRPGAQSQVGSLACLNTGDSYNDGVKLQPQEISPPPTANLDRSNDKVYENVTGLVKAVIEMSSKIQPAPPEEYVPMVKDVGLALRTLLATVDETLPQLPASTHREIEMAQKLLNSDLAELIGKMKLAQQYVMTSLQQDYKKQMLTAAHALAVDAKNLLDVIDQSRLKMMSQSRPH
;
A
#
# COMPACT_ATOMS: atom_id res chain seq x y z
N GLY A 1 25.95 -29.84 -42.66
CA GLY A 1 26.81 -29.54 -41.51
C GLY A 1 27.63 -28.31 -41.81
N PHE A 2 28.09 -27.61 -40.76
CA PHE A 2 29.02 -26.45 -40.80
C PHE A 2 28.47 -25.17 -41.48
N LEU A 3 28.24 -24.09 -40.72
CA LEU A 3 29.17 -22.96 -40.41
C LEU A 3 29.45 -22.08 -41.64
N SER A 4 29.63 -20.76 -41.57
CA SER A 4 29.52 -19.71 -40.53
C SER A 4 29.78 -18.36 -41.23
N GLY A 5 29.47 -17.20 -40.63
CA GLY A 5 30.20 -15.96 -40.98
C GLY A 5 29.40 -14.66 -41.05
N CYS A 6 29.68 -13.77 -40.10
CA CYS A 6 29.21 -12.40 -39.95
C CYS A 6 29.32 -11.51 -41.20
N PHE A 7 28.44 -10.50 -41.28
CA PHE A 7 28.75 -9.21 -41.91
C PHE A 7 28.32 -8.05 -40.99
N THR A 8 29.30 -7.25 -40.57
CA THR A 8 29.14 -5.90 -40.02
C THR A 8 29.76 -4.91 -40.99
N VAL A 9 28.98 -3.99 -41.55
CA VAL A 9 29.49 -2.78 -42.21
C VAL A 9 28.54 -1.63 -41.92
N SER A 10 29.08 -0.56 -41.33
CA SER A 10 28.38 0.71 -41.12
C SER A 10 28.21 1.47 -42.43
N VAL A 11 27.11 2.20 -42.61
CA VAL A 11 26.98 3.23 -43.66
C VAL A 11 26.53 4.55 -43.04
N ILE A 12 27.43 5.53 -43.11
CA ILE A 12 27.23 6.95 -42.87
C ILE A 12 26.67 7.57 -44.16
N LEU A 13 25.78 8.56 -44.08
CA LEU A 13 25.61 9.73 -44.99
C LEU A 13 24.39 10.58 -44.51
N PRO A 14 24.25 11.88 -44.90
CA PRO A 14 24.13 12.92 -43.88
C PRO A 14 22.91 13.84 -44.04
N ALA A 15 22.67 14.66 -43.02
CA ALA A 15 21.77 15.81 -43.11
C ALA A 15 22.38 16.92 -43.98
N VAL A 16 21.61 17.41 -44.96
CA VAL A 16 21.87 18.68 -45.66
C VAL A 16 20.61 19.55 -45.64
N CYS A 17 20.82 20.83 -45.40
CA CYS A 17 19.81 21.81 -45.05
C CYS A 17 18.98 22.29 -46.26
N PHE A 18 17.70 22.59 -46.04
CA PHE A 18 16.93 23.50 -46.90
C PHE A 18 16.40 24.67 -46.06
N LYS A 19 17.12 25.80 -46.10
CA LYS A 19 16.60 27.11 -45.67
C LYS A 19 15.86 27.75 -46.85
N GLY A 20 14.55 27.94 -46.71
CA GLY A 20 13.74 28.77 -47.61
C GLY A 20 13.24 30.02 -46.87
N LEU A 21 13.48 31.20 -47.44
CA LEU A 21 13.04 32.48 -46.87
C LEU A 21 11.51 32.58 -46.83
N MET A 22 10.96 32.92 -45.65
CA MET A 22 9.81 33.81 -45.51
C MET A 22 10.01 34.67 -44.26
N SER A 23 9.98 35.98 -44.43
CA SER A 23 10.23 36.97 -43.37
C SER A 23 8.92 37.58 -42.86
N GLY A 24 8.80 37.71 -41.53
CA GLY A 24 7.91 38.70 -40.92
C GLY A 24 6.78 38.13 -40.05
N MET A 25 7.05 38.04 -38.73
CA MET A 25 6.16 38.28 -37.58
C MET A 25 6.77 37.57 -36.35
N PRO A 26 6.90 38.22 -35.17
CA PRO A 26 7.49 37.59 -33.98
C PRO A 26 6.47 36.69 -33.27
N GLY A 27 6.39 35.41 -33.68
CA GLY A 27 5.71 34.35 -32.93
C GLY A 27 6.64 33.77 -31.87
N GLY A 28 6.21 33.76 -30.59
CA GLY A 28 7.07 33.43 -29.45
C GLY A 28 7.60 32.00 -29.42
N THR A 29 8.88 31.83 -29.72
CA THR A 29 9.66 30.62 -29.37
C THR A 29 10.17 30.77 -27.93
N GLY A 30 9.41 30.31 -26.93
CA GLY A 30 9.74 30.61 -25.52
C GLY A 30 9.19 29.67 -24.44
N SER A 31 8.72 28.46 -24.76
CA SER A 31 8.10 27.57 -23.76
C SER A 31 8.98 26.44 -23.21
N MET A 32 10.03 26.00 -23.93
CA MET A 32 10.85 24.84 -23.52
C MET A 32 12.16 25.21 -22.82
N ASP A 33 12.65 26.45 -23.01
CA ASP A 33 13.96 26.89 -22.49
C ASP A 33 13.91 27.39 -21.03
N ARG A 34 12.95 26.91 -20.23
CA ARG A 34 12.70 27.32 -18.83
C ARG A 34 12.46 26.14 -17.89
N VAL A 35 13.07 24.98 -18.19
CA VAL A 35 12.93 23.75 -17.39
C VAL A 35 14.30 23.33 -16.87
N LEU A 36 14.38 23.09 -15.56
CA LEU A 36 15.58 22.67 -14.85
C LEU A 36 15.41 21.24 -14.32
N LYS A 37 16.26 20.32 -14.78
CA LYS A 37 16.26 18.93 -14.31
C LYS A 37 17.14 18.78 -13.07
N ILE A 38 16.52 18.49 -11.93
CA ILE A 38 17.20 18.43 -10.62
C ILE A 38 17.17 17.00 -10.10
N PHE A 39 18.34 16.38 -10.01
CA PHE A 39 18.51 15.06 -9.42
C PHE A 39 18.35 15.12 -7.90
N HIS A 40 17.76 14.08 -7.31
CA HIS A 40 17.47 14.02 -5.88
C HIS A 40 17.40 12.59 -5.36
N TYR A 41 17.30 12.45 -4.03
CA TYR A 41 17.35 11.15 -3.33
C TYR A 41 15.99 10.68 -2.79
N PHE A 42 14.88 11.19 -3.32
CA PHE A 42 13.54 10.66 -2.98
C PHE A 42 13.31 9.30 -3.67
N GLU A 43 13.03 8.26 -2.88
CA GLU A 43 12.86 6.88 -3.37
C GLU A 43 11.65 6.75 -4.31
N THR A 44 11.90 6.58 -5.62
CA THR A 44 10.90 6.21 -6.61
C THR A 44 11.03 4.73 -7.04
N ASN A 45 10.26 4.30 -8.04
CA ASN A 45 10.32 2.93 -8.56
C ASN A 45 11.23 2.79 -9.80
N SER A 46 11.75 3.90 -10.34
CA SER A 46 12.76 3.89 -11.39
C SER A 46 14.15 3.59 -10.82
N GLU A 47 15.16 3.51 -11.69
CA GLU A 47 16.54 3.31 -11.24
C GLU A 47 17.05 4.52 -10.44
N PRO A 48 17.86 4.32 -9.37
CA PRO A 48 18.34 5.43 -8.54
C PRO A 48 19.12 6.52 -9.27
N CYS A 49 19.71 6.21 -10.43
CA CYS A 49 20.39 7.19 -11.28
C CYS A 49 19.44 8.14 -12.02
N THR A 50 18.15 7.81 -12.16
CA THR A 50 17.15 8.62 -12.87
C THR A 50 16.22 9.41 -11.95
N TRP A 51 16.42 9.34 -10.63
CA TRP A 51 15.62 10.11 -9.67
C TRP A 51 15.90 11.61 -9.81
N ALA A 52 14.97 12.30 -10.45
CA ALA A 52 15.03 13.73 -10.71
C ALA A 52 13.61 14.32 -10.81
N SER A 53 13.50 15.63 -10.63
CA SER A 53 12.30 16.42 -10.90
C SER A 53 12.62 17.46 -11.98
N ASN A 54 11.71 17.65 -12.94
CA ASN A 54 11.80 18.72 -13.93
C ASN A 54 11.04 19.94 -13.40
N ILE A 55 11.75 21.04 -13.14
CA ILE A 55 11.19 22.26 -12.55
C ILE A 55 11.07 23.33 -13.63
N ARG A 56 9.84 23.71 -14.00
CA ARG A 56 9.58 24.95 -14.74
C ARG A 56 9.79 26.12 -13.78
N HIS A 57 10.47 27.17 -14.23
CA HIS A 57 10.75 28.35 -13.41
C HIS A 57 10.44 29.67 -14.16
N GLY A 58 10.09 30.71 -13.38
CA GLY A 58 9.98 32.10 -13.83
C GLY A 58 11.34 32.79 -13.90
N ASP A 59 11.34 34.07 -14.25
CA ASP A 59 12.59 34.85 -14.39
C ASP A 59 13.15 35.32 -13.04
N ALA A 60 12.29 35.47 -12.03
CA ALA A 60 12.65 35.87 -10.67
C ALA A 60 12.87 34.69 -9.69
N THR A 61 12.56 33.44 -10.09
CA THR A 61 12.71 32.25 -9.24
C THR A 61 14.15 32.06 -8.75
N ASP A 62 14.33 31.86 -7.44
CA ASP A 62 15.61 31.56 -6.79
C ASP A 62 15.78 30.08 -6.42
N VAL A 63 17.01 29.71 -6.02
CA VAL A 63 17.34 28.35 -5.57
C VAL A 63 16.49 27.94 -4.37
N ARG A 64 16.16 28.87 -3.47
CA ARG A 64 15.29 28.64 -2.31
C ARG A 64 13.89 28.20 -2.72
N GLY A 65 13.25 28.88 -3.66
CA GLY A 65 11.94 28.52 -4.21
C GLY A 65 11.95 27.15 -4.90
N VAL A 66 13.01 26.85 -5.64
CA VAL A 66 13.24 25.53 -6.25
C VAL A 66 13.35 24.42 -5.20
N ILE A 67 14.18 24.59 -4.17
CA ILE A 67 14.32 23.64 -3.06
C ILE A 67 12.98 23.46 -2.34
N GLN A 68 12.28 24.58 -2.06
CA GLN A 68 11.00 24.59 -1.38
C GLN A 68 9.95 23.76 -2.13
N LYS A 69 9.79 23.94 -3.45
CA LYS A 69 8.81 23.18 -4.24
C LYS A 69 9.05 21.68 -4.21
N ILE A 70 10.31 21.25 -4.34
CA ILE A 70 10.65 19.82 -4.28
C ILE A 70 10.38 19.25 -2.88
N ALA A 71 10.71 20.00 -1.81
CA ALA A 71 10.49 19.56 -0.43
C ALA A 71 9.01 19.50 -0.03
N GLU A 72 8.20 20.49 -0.45
CA GLU A 72 6.74 20.56 -0.21
C GLU A 72 6.02 19.31 -0.73
N ILE A 73 6.32 18.91 -1.97
CA ILE A 73 5.69 17.74 -2.64
C ILE A 73 6.00 16.43 -1.90
N HIS A 74 7.23 16.28 -1.42
CA HIS A 74 7.67 15.11 -0.68
C HIS A 74 7.37 15.19 0.83
N LYS A 75 6.75 16.28 1.29
CA LYS A 75 6.38 16.55 2.70
C LYS A 75 7.56 16.49 3.67
N LEU A 76 8.74 16.90 3.19
CA LEU A 76 9.98 16.91 3.98
C LEU A 76 9.94 18.07 4.97
N ARG A 77 10.16 17.80 6.27
CA ARG A 77 10.10 18.82 7.34
C ARG A 77 11.41 19.58 7.50
N CYS A 78 12.55 18.89 7.38
CA CYS A 78 13.88 19.46 7.58
C CYS A 78 14.40 20.23 6.35
N MET A 79 13.60 21.14 5.81
CA MET A 79 13.91 21.90 4.58
C MET A 79 15.21 22.71 4.70
N SER A 80 15.49 23.23 5.89
CA SER A 80 16.71 23.98 6.22
C SER A 80 18.00 23.16 6.16
N SER A 81 17.91 21.82 6.04
CA SER A 81 19.07 20.95 5.84
C SER A 81 19.46 20.74 4.37
N LEU A 82 18.62 21.19 3.42
CA LEU A 82 18.84 21.02 1.98
C LEU A 82 19.66 22.16 1.38
N GLY A 83 20.57 21.81 0.48
CA GLY A 83 21.27 22.72 -0.43
C GLY A 83 21.27 22.16 -1.86
N LEU A 84 21.50 23.03 -2.85
CA LEU A 84 21.56 22.63 -4.26
C LEU A 84 23.01 22.62 -4.75
N ARG A 85 23.47 21.50 -5.28
CA ARG A 85 24.81 21.32 -5.86
C ARG A 85 24.74 21.36 -7.37
N LEU A 86 25.72 22.02 -7.99
CA LEU A 86 25.98 22.03 -9.42
C LEU A 86 27.35 21.39 -9.67
N THR A 87 27.38 20.30 -10.44
CA THR A 87 28.61 19.55 -10.76
C THR A 87 28.77 19.49 -12.28
N HIS A 88 29.98 19.74 -12.78
CA HIS A 88 30.30 19.52 -14.19
C HIS A 88 30.61 18.04 -14.45
N LEU A 89 30.04 17.43 -15.49
CA LEU A 89 30.18 15.99 -15.74
C LEU A 89 31.56 15.59 -16.28
N HIS A 90 32.31 16.53 -16.85
CA HIS A 90 33.59 16.28 -17.52
C HIS A 90 34.82 16.85 -16.77
N SER A 91 34.65 17.38 -15.55
CA SER A 91 35.75 17.93 -14.74
C SER A 91 35.40 17.96 -13.25
N ASP A 92 36.39 18.10 -12.38
CA ASP A 92 36.20 18.22 -10.91
C ASP A 92 35.54 19.55 -10.44
N ALA A 93 34.97 20.35 -11.35
CA ALA A 93 34.29 21.60 -11.03
C ALA A 93 32.96 21.34 -10.30
N LEU A 94 32.85 21.87 -9.09
CA LEU A 94 31.72 21.70 -8.18
C LEU A 94 31.40 23.03 -7.49
N HIS A 95 30.15 23.44 -7.57
CA HIS A 95 29.63 24.65 -6.95
C HIS A 95 28.40 24.32 -6.09
N TRP A 96 28.37 24.80 -4.85
CA TRP A 96 27.15 24.85 -4.07
C TRP A 96 26.44 26.17 -4.37
N LEU A 97 25.18 26.05 -4.79
CA LEU A 97 24.36 27.18 -5.21
C LEU A 97 23.63 27.73 -3.98
N HIS A 98 24.05 28.93 -3.56
CA HIS A 98 23.47 29.62 -2.41
C HIS A 98 21.96 29.86 -2.62
N PRO A 99 21.10 29.70 -1.58
CA PRO A 99 19.65 29.76 -1.73
C PRO A 99 19.11 31.04 -2.38
N ASP A 100 19.77 32.19 -2.16
CA ASP A 100 19.30 33.51 -2.62
C ASP A 100 19.82 33.84 -4.04
N LEU A 101 20.32 32.86 -4.80
CA LEU A 101 20.70 33.03 -6.21
C LEU A 101 19.50 32.76 -7.14
N GLY A 102 19.23 33.70 -8.05
CA GLY A 102 18.24 33.52 -9.11
C GLY A 102 18.66 32.45 -10.13
N VAL A 103 17.72 31.56 -10.52
CA VAL A 103 17.97 30.45 -11.44
C VAL A 103 18.48 30.93 -12.79
N CYS A 104 17.89 31.99 -13.35
CA CYS A 104 18.35 32.58 -14.62
C CYS A 104 19.81 33.06 -14.55
N HIS A 105 20.24 33.65 -13.43
CA HIS A 105 21.64 34.07 -13.23
C HIS A 105 22.61 32.88 -13.15
N ILE A 106 22.18 31.74 -12.59
CA ILE A 106 22.98 30.52 -12.54
C ILE A 106 23.18 29.97 -13.95
N ARG A 107 22.10 29.87 -14.74
CA ARG A 107 22.16 29.47 -16.15
C ARG A 107 23.06 30.43 -16.95
N GLU A 108 22.91 31.74 -16.77
CA GLU A 108 23.79 32.72 -17.42
C GLU A 108 25.28 32.62 -17.00
N LYS A 109 25.59 32.28 -15.74
CA LYS A 109 26.98 32.18 -15.25
C LYS A 109 27.68 30.92 -15.77
N TYR A 110 26.97 29.79 -15.81
CA TYR A 110 27.56 28.47 -16.07
C TYR A 110 27.23 27.91 -17.46
N GLU A 111 26.00 28.09 -17.97
CA GLU A 111 25.55 27.54 -19.25
C GLU A 111 26.01 28.38 -20.46
N LYS A 112 26.45 29.63 -20.25
CA LYS A 112 27.19 30.39 -21.29
C LYS A 112 28.59 29.85 -21.58
N GLN A 113 29.16 29.05 -20.67
CA GLN A 113 30.53 28.52 -20.80
C GLN A 113 30.53 27.07 -21.30
N HIS A 114 29.54 26.27 -20.91
CA HIS A 114 29.37 24.86 -21.23
C HIS A 114 27.89 24.52 -21.44
N PRO A 115 27.52 23.63 -22.39
CA PRO A 115 26.13 23.21 -22.59
C PRO A 115 25.45 22.70 -21.32
N GLN A 116 24.13 22.91 -21.19
CA GLN A 116 23.35 22.45 -20.03
C GLN A 116 23.48 20.94 -19.78
N GLU A 117 23.65 20.13 -20.83
CA GLU A 117 23.83 18.68 -20.74
C GLU A 117 25.15 18.27 -20.04
N GLU A 118 26.16 19.14 -20.02
CA GLU A 118 27.43 18.91 -19.29
C GLU A 118 27.31 19.24 -17.79
N TRP A 119 26.19 19.83 -17.36
CA TRP A 119 25.94 20.24 -15.99
C TRP A 119 24.90 19.37 -15.30
N ARG A 120 25.17 19.01 -14.04
CA ARG A 120 24.25 18.27 -13.18
C ARG A 120 23.84 19.08 -11.97
N TYR A 121 22.57 19.46 -11.93
CA TYR A 121 21.91 20.04 -10.76
C TYR A 121 21.42 18.93 -9.83
N GLU A 122 21.76 19.00 -8.55
CA GLU A 122 21.56 17.91 -7.60
C GLU A 122 21.19 18.44 -6.21
N LEU A 123 19.98 18.15 -5.77
CA LEU A 123 19.48 18.49 -4.44
C LEU A 123 20.10 17.55 -3.39
N ARG A 124 20.66 18.08 -2.31
CA ARG A 124 21.37 17.29 -1.30
C ARG A 124 21.13 17.82 0.10
N MET A 125 21.10 16.93 1.09
CA MET A 125 21.25 17.31 2.49
C MET A 125 22.71 17.69 2.74
N ARG A 126 22.95 18.90 3.23
CA ARG A 126 24.28 19.46 3.51
C ARG A 126 24.44 19.96 4.94
N TYR A 127 23.40 20.62 5.48
CA TYR A 127 23.45 21.23 6.81
C TYR A 127 22.71 20.33 7.80
N LEU A 128 23.44 19.48 8.51
CA LEU A 128 22.86 18.50 9.44
C LEU A 128 22.61 19.14 10.82
N PRO A 129 21.44 18.96 11.47
CA PRO A 129 21.28 19.40 12.85
C PRO A 129 22.13 18.55 13.81
N LYS A 130 22.44 19.08 15.00
CA LYS A 130 23.13 18.30 16.04
C LYS A 130 22.27 17.11 16.46
N GLY A 131 22.83 15.89 16.49
CA GLY A 131 22.03 14.68 16.64
C GLY A 131 21.02 14.47 15.48
N TYR A 132 21.43 14.73 14.23
CA TYR A 132 20.57 14.64 13.04
C TYR A 132 19.81 13.31 12.89
N LEU A 133 20.38 12.18 13.34
CA LEU A 133 19.71 10.89 13.23
C LEU A 133 18.40 10.84 14.03
N SER A 134 18.34 11.38 15.25
CA SER A 134 17.09 11.38 16.03
C SER A 134 16.05 12.33 15.41
N HIS A 135 16.48 13.52 14.99
CA HIS A 135 15.63 14.49 14.30
C HIS A 135 15.02 13.93 13.01
N PHE A 136 15.80 13.15 12.23
CA PHE A 136 15.32 12.56 10.99
C PHE A 136 14.49 11.28 11.22
N SER A 137 14.65 10.55 12.34
CA SER A 137 13.72 9.45 12.69
C SER A 137 12.28 9.94 12.86
N GLU A 138 12.08 11.16 13.36
CA GLU A 138 10.77 11.82 13.44
C GLU A 138 10.22 12.28 12.08
N ASP A 139 11.09 12.45 11.08
CA ASP A 139 10.76 12.85 9.70
C ASP A 139 11.23 11.80 8.68
N LYS A 140 10.47 10.70 8.58
CA LYS A 140 10.82 9.54 7.72
C LYS A 140 11.24 9.87 6.28
N PRO A 141 10.64 10.88 5.58
CA PRO A 141 11.18 11.38 4.30
C PRO A 141 12.65 11.81 4.38
N SER A 142 13.02 12.64 5.36
CA SER A 142 14.40 13.09 5.61
C SER A 142 15.36 11.93 5.89
N LEU A 143 14.99 10.98 6.75
CA LEU A 143 15.84 9.82 7.06
C LEU A 143 16.11 8.96 5.81
N ASN A 144 15.09 8.72 4.99
CA ASN A 144 15.25 7.97 3.73
C ASN A 144 16.08 8.77 2.71
N TYR A 145 15.91 10.09 2.65
CA TYR A 145 16.69 10.96 1.76
C TYR A 145 18.19 10.91 2.10
N LEU A 146 18.54 11.13 3.37
CA LEU A 146 19.91 11.04 3.84
C LEU A 146 20.49 9.64 3.59
N TYR A 147 19.73 8.58 3.87
CA TYR A 147 20.16 7.20 3.60
C TYR A 147 20.52 6.99 2.13
N HIS A 148 19.64 7.39 1.21
CA HIS A 148 19.88 7.22 -0.22
C HIS A 148 21.05 8.05 -0.73
N GLN A 149 21.22 9.27 -0.23
CA GLN A 149 22.38 10.12 -0.52
C GLN A 149 23.68 9.48 -0.05
N VAL A 150 23.78 9.14 1.23
CA VAL A 150 25.00 8.57 1.84
C VAL A 150 25.33 7.20 1.25
N LYS A 151 24.33 6.37 0.95
CA LYS A 151 24.53 5.10 0.23
C LYS A 151 25.05 5.33 -1.19
N SER A 152 24.57 6.36 -1.88
CA SER A 152 25.09 6.74 -3.20
C SER A 152 26.56 7.12 -3.11
N ASP A 153 26.93 7.99 -2.17
CA ASP A 153 28.32 8.43 -1.99
C ASP A 153 29.25 7.27 -1.60
N TYR A 154 28.80 6.39 -0.69
CA TYR A 154 29.49 5.16 -0.33
C TYR A 154 29.81 4.31 -1.57
N MET A 155 28.80 4.03 -2.39
CA MET A 155 28.92 3.17 -3.59
C MET A 155 29.86 3.76 -4.66
N HIS A 156 29.97 5.09 -4.76
CA HIS A 156 30.83 5.74 -5.76
C HIS A 156 32.26 5.99 -5.27
N HIS A 157 32.46 6.35 -3.99
CA HIS A 157 33.77 6.83 -3.52
C HIS A 157 34.63 5.76 -2.86
N ILE A 158 34.03 4.87 -2.05
CA ILE A 158 34.81 3.98 -1.16
C ILE A 158 34.39 2.51 -1.19
N ALA A 159 33.22 2.14 -1.72
CA ALA A 159 32.71 0.78 -1.60
C ALA A 159 33.63 -0.29 -2.20
N ASP A 160 34.38 0.02 -3.27
CA ASP A 160 35.37 -0.90 -3.84
C ASP A 160 36.65 -1.07 -3.00
N GLN A 161 36.90 -0.17 -2.03
CA GLN A 161 38.10 -0.09 -1.19
C GLN A 161 37.89 -0.59 0.26
N VAL A 162 36.64 -0.73 0.73
CA VAL A 162 36.34 -1.18 2.10
C VAL A 162 36.50 -2.69 2.26
N ASP A 163 36.66 -3.14 3.51
CA ASP A 163 36.72 -4.56 3.85
C ASP A 163 35.49 -5.34 3.34
N GLN A 164 35.75 -6.56 2.85
CA GLN A 164 34.72 -7.41 2.25
C GLN A 164 33.55 -7.71 3.21
N ASP A 165 33.83 -7.90 4.50
CA ASP A 165 32.79 -8.12 5.52
C ASP A 165 31.90 -6.89 5.73
N VAL A 166 32.47 -5.68 5.66
CA VAL A 166 31.71 -4.43 5.74
C VAL A 166 30.83 -4.26 4.50
N ALA A 167 31.39 -4.46 3.30
CA ALA A 167 30.62 -4.44 2.06
C ALA A 167 29.48 -5.48 2.04
N LEU A 168 29.73 -6.69 2.55
CA LEU A 168 28.71 -7.73 2.71
C LEU A 168 27.59 -7.28 3.67
N LYS A 169 27.93 -6.68 4.82
CA LYS A 169 26.96 -6.22 5.82
C LYS A 169 26.10 -5.08 5.28
N LEU A 170 26.71 -4.03 4.72
CA LEU A 170 26.02 -2.88 4.15
C LEU A 170 25.09 -3.28 2.98
N GLY A 171 25.55 -4.18 2.10
CA GLY A 171 24.72 -4.70 1.02
C GLY A 171 23.57 -5.60 1.50
N CYS A 172 23.78 -6.42 2.55
CA CYS A 172 22.70 -7.20 3.15
C CYS A 172 21.64 -6.32 3.84
N LEU A 173 22.03 -5.19 4.44
CA LEU A 173 21.11 -4.21 5.01
C LEU A 173 20.26 -3.52 3.91
N GLU A 174 20.86 -3.13 2.78
CA GLU A 174 20.07 -2.62 1.64
C GLU A 174 19.16 -3.71 1.06
N ILE A 175 19.56 -5.00 0.99
CA ILE A 175 18.66 -6.08 0.57
C ILE A 175 17.45 -6.19 1.53
N ARG A 176 17.69 -6.11 2.85
CA ARG A 176 16.63 -6.16 3.87
C ARG A 176 15.66 -4.98 3.74
N ARG A 177 16.19 -3.77 3.54
CA ARG A 177 15.43 -2.53 3.36
C ARG A 177 14.66 -2.50 2.03
N PHE A 178 15.30 -2.88 0.93
CA PHE A 178 14.72 -2.89 -0.42
C PHE A 178 13.58 -3.91 -0.58
N PHE A 179 13.66 -5.06 0.09
CA PHE A 179 12.63 -6.10 0.11
C PHE A 179 11.88 -6.15 1.44
N ARG A 180 11.24 -5.04 1.81
CA ARG A 180 10.50 -4.79 3.07
C ARG A 180 9.65 -5.97 3.57
N GLU A 181 8.89 -6.62 2.67
CA GLU A 181 7.94 -7.71 2.95
C GLU A 181 8.58 -9.12 2.94
N MET A 182 9.85 -9.24 2.57
CA MET A 182 10.49 -10.55 2.36
C MET A 182 10.74 -11.27 3.70
N PRO A 183 10.39 -12.56 3.85
CA PRO A 183 10.72 -13.34 5.04
C PRO A 183 12.23 -13.46 5.30
N GLY A 184 12.62 -13.52 6.58
CA GLY A 184 14.03 -13.56 7.01
C GLY A 184 14.85 -14.73 6.48
N ASN A 185 14.21 -15.85 6.15
CA ASN A 185 14.80 -17.05 5.55
C ASN A 185 14.63 -17.13 4.03
N ALA A 186 14.02 -16.13 3.38
CA ALA A 186 13.65 -16.22 1.96
C ALA A 186 14.85 -16.45 1.04
N LEU A 187 16.04 -15.93 1.38
CA LEU A 187 17.26 -16.10 0.59
C LEU A 187 17.90 -17.49 0.72
N ASP A 188 17.47 -18.34 1.68
CA ASP A 188 17.93 -19.73 1.75
C ASP A 188 17.46 -20.52 0.51
N LYS A 189 16.27 -20.18 -0.01
CA LYS A 189 15.66 -20.80 -1.20
C LYS A 189 16.45 -20.45 -2.46
N LYS A 190 16.88 -21.47 -3.21
CA LYS A 190 17.70 -21.33 -4.42
C LYS A 190 17.06 -20.43 -5.48
N SER A 191 15.77 -20.58 -5.75
CA SER A 191 15.04 -19.75 -6.73
C SER A 191 15.03 -18.26 -6.35
N ASN A 192 14.88 -17.97 -5.05
CA ASN A 192 14.83 -16.60 -4.53
C ASN A 192 16.20 -15.91 -4.62
N TYR A 193 17.29 -16.62 -4.30
CA TYR A 193 18.64 -16.09 -4.49
C TYR A 193 18.98 -15.92 -5.98
N GLU A 194 18.62 -16.88 -6.85
CA GLU A 194 18.88 -16.75 -8.29
C GLU A 194 18.14 -15.57 -8.93
N LEU A 195 16.97 -15.20 -8.41
CA LEU A 195 16.26 -13.98 -8.78
C LEU A 195 17.06 -12.72 -8.45
N LEU A 196 17.61 -12.65 -7.22
CA LEU A 196 18.45 -11.54 -6.79
C LEU A 196 19.73 -11.44 -7.64
N GLU A 197 20.34 -12.60 -7.95
CA GLU A 197 21.59 -12.70 -8.69
C GLU A 197 21.45 -12.32 -10.18
N LYS A 198 20.47 -12.91 -10.87
CA LYS A 198 20.35 -12.84 -12.34
C LYS A 198 19.43 -11.73 -12.83
N ASP A 199 18.32 -11.48 -12.12
CA ASP A 199 17.30 -10.55 -12.59
C ASP A 199 17.44 -9.16 -11.97
N VAL A 200 17.66 -9.08 -10.65
CA VAL A 200 17.81 -7.79 -9.96
C VAL A 200 19.22 -7.23 -10.13
N GLY A 201 20.21 -8.12 -10.10
CA GLY A 201 21.64 -7.81 -10.24
C GLY A 201 22.28 -7.43 -8.90
N LEU A 202 23.25 -8.22 -8.44
CA LEU A 202 23.98 -7.99 -7.18
C LEU A 202 24.70 -6.64 -7.13
N ARG A 203 25.03 -6.06 -8.29
CA ARG A 203 25.66 -4.73 -8.47
C ARG A 203 24.86 -3.57 -7.86
N ARG A 204 23.55 -3.74 -7.61
CA ARG A 204 22.72 -2.73 -6.92
C ARG A 204 22.99 -2.65 -5.40
N PHE A 205 23.57 -3.71 -4.85
CA PHE A 205 23.76 -3.92 -3.41
C PHE A 205 25.23 -4.01 -2.99
N PHE A 206 26.10 -4.46 -3.90
CA PHE A 206 27.48 -4.81 -3.60
C PHE A 206 28.47 -4.19 -4.60
N PRO A 207 29.67 -3.79 -4.14
CA PRO A 207 30.72 -3.20 -4.97
C PRO A 207 31.32 -4.17 -6.00
N LYS A 208 32.04 -3.64 -6.99
CA LYS A 208 32.68 -4.42 -8.05
C LYS A 208 33.71 -5.39 -7.48
N SER A 209 34.59 -4.91 -6.60
CA SER A 209 35.70 -5.68 -6.03
C SER A 209 35.24 -6.91 -5.26
N LEU A 210 34.15 -6.81 -4.50
CA LEU A 210 33.55 -7.94 -3.78
C LEU A 210 32.98 -9.01 -4.71
N LEU A 211 32.26 -8.60 -5.75
CA LEU A 211 31.61 -9.51 -6.69
C LEU A 211 32.60 -10.24 -7.59
N ASP A 212 33.68 -9.56 -8.00
CA ASP A 212 34.67 -10.11 -8.92
C ASP A 212 35.74 -10.96 -8.20
N SER A 213 35.93 -10.78 -6.88
CA SER A 213 36.91 -11.55 -6.07
C SER A 213 36.38 -12.89 -5.53
N LEU A 214 35.06 -13.10 -5.48
CA LEU A 214 34.44 -14.28 -4.88
C LEU A 214 33.72 -15.16 -5.90
N LYS A 215 33.99 -16.47 -5.89
CA LYS A 215 33.23 -17.44 -6.70
C LYS A 215 31.75 -17.44 -6.27
N ALA A 216 30.82 -17.41 -7.23
CA ALA A 216 29.37 -17.28 -6.99
C ALA A 216 28.80 -18.20 -5.89
N LYS A 217 29.22 -19.47 -5.82
CA LYS A 217 28.79 -20.42 -4.77
C LYS A 217 29.25 -20.02 -3.35
N THR A 218 30.42 -19.38 -3.24
CA THR A 218 30.95 -18.86 -1.97
C THR A 218 30.28 -17.54 -1.60
N LEU A 219 30.19 -16.61 -2.56
CA LEU A 219 29.48 -15.33 -2.41
C LEU A 219 28.05 -15.54 -1.93
N ARG A 220 27.30 -16.47 -2.56
CA ARG A 220 25.96 -16.86 -2.13
C ARG A 220 25.89 -17.27 -0.66
N LYS A 221 26.81 -18.15 -0.22
CA LYS A 221 26.84 -18.62 1.17
C LYS A 221 27.10 -17.48 2.14
N GLN A 222 28.02 -16.57 1.81
CA GLN A 222 28.32 -15.40 2.64
C GLN A 222 27.12 -14.45 2.72
N ILE A 223 26.48 -14.12 1.59
CA ILE A 223 25.25 -13.31 1.58
C ILE A 223 24.14 -13.97 2.42
N GLN A 224 23.90 -15.28 2.27
CA GLN A 224 22.90 -16.01 3.05
C GLN A 224 23.22 -16.01 4.56
N GLN A 225 24.50 -16.13 4.94
CA GLN A 225 24.93 -16.13 6.35
C GLN A 225 24.86 -14.73 6.97
N THR A 226 25.30 -13.69 6.26
CA THR A 226 25.28 -12.31 6.73
C THR A 226 23.87 -11.75 6.78
N PHE A 227 23.01 -12.03 5.80
CA PHE A 227 21.62 -11.58 5.78
C PHE A 227 20.82 -12.06 7.00
N LYS A 228 21.10 -13.26 7.53
CA LYS A 228 20.44 -13.80 8.72
C LYS A 228 20.64 -12.95 9.98
N GLN A 229 21.72 -12.17 10.06
CA GLN A 229 21.98 -11.24 11.16
C GLN A 229 21.01 -10.03 11.14
N PHE A 230 20.49 -9.68 9.97
CA PHE A 230 19.63 -8.52 9.74
C PHE A 230 18.20 -8.87 9.36
N ALA A 231 17.89 -10.17 9.25
CA ALA A 231 16.66 -10.74 8.73
C ALA A 231 15.36 -10.17 9.36
N ASN A 232 15.42 -9.79 10.64
CA ASN A 232 14.29 -9.32 11.44
C ASN A 232 14.20 -7.79 11.54
N LEU A 233 15.14 -7.03 10.95
CA LEU A 233 15.13 -5.57 11.04
C LEU A 233 14.05 -4.96 10.15
N ASN A 234 13.38 -3.92 10.65
CA ASN A 234 12.49 -3.10 9.85
C ASN A 234 13.28 -2.08 8.98
N ASP A 235 12.57 -1.32 8.15
CA ASP A 235 13.11 -0.30 7.23
C ASP A 235 14.05 0.70 7.96
N GLU A 236 13.56 1.25 9.06
CA GLU A 236 14.20 2.28 9.88
C GLU A 236 15.41 1.72 10.66
N GLN A 237 15.25 0.57 11.31
CA GLN A 237 16.32 -0.16 11.99
C GLN A 237 17.46 -0.55 11.02
N SER A 238 17.13 -0.91 9.78
CA SER A 238 18.12 -1.23 8.75
C SER A 238 18.94 0.01 8.36
N ILE A 239 18.30 1.19 8.29
CA ILE A 239 18.97 2.48 8.04
C ILE A 239 19.88 2.86 9.21
N HIS A 240 19.41 2.79 10.46
CA HIS A 240 20.25 3.06 11.62
C HIS A 240 21.46 2.11 11.70
N LYS A 241 21.26 0.82 11.46
CA LYS A 241 22.35 -0.17 11.46
C LYS A 241 23.34 0.04 10.30
N PHE A 242 22.88 0.57 9.17
CA PHE A 242 23.75 0.96 8.05
C PHE A 242 24.64 2.15 8.44
N PHE A 243 24.07 3.20 9.04
CA PHE A 243 24.87 4.33 9.53
C PHE A 243 25.83 3.94 10.66
N GLU A 244 25.43 3.07 11.59
CA GLU A 244 26.30 2.54 12.65
C GLU A 244 27.56 1.87 12.08
N ILE A 245 27.41 1.06 11.04
CA ILE A 245 28.52 0.33 10.39
C ILE A 245 29.37 1.25 9.49
N LEU A 246 28.76 2.25 8.85
CA LEU A 246 29.44 3.12 7.89
C LEU A 246 30.19 4.31 8.54
N SER A 247 29.65 4.89 9.62
CA SER A 247 30.21 6.10 10.24
C SER A 247 31.67 6.02 10.74
N PRO A 248 32.18 4.85 11.19
CA PRO A 248 33.60 4.71 11.58
C PRO A 248 34.59 4.78 10.40
N ILE A 249 34.14 4.43 9.20
CA ILE A 249 34.98 4.34 7.99
C ILE A 249 34.71 5.45 6.97
N TYR A 250 33.56 6.12 7.07
CA TYR A 250 33.16 7.22 6.19
C TYR A 250 32.45 8.32 6.98
N ARG A 251 33.12 9.45 7.12
CA ARG A 251 32.61 10.64 7.81
C ARG A 251 31.75 11.49 6.87
N PHE A 252 30.57 10.97 6.54
CA PHE A 252 29.56 11.68 5.73
C PHE A 252 28.89 12.85 6.45
N ASP A 253 29.17 13.03 7.75
CA ASP A 253 28.56 14.03 8.63
C ASP A 253 29.36 15.34 8.72
N LYS A 254 30.54 15.41 8.09
CA LYS A 254 31.37 16.63 8.04
C LYS A 254 32.08 16.78 6.69
N GLU A 255 32.29 18.03 6.27
CA GLU A 255 33.13 18.35 5.11
C GLU A 255 34.52 18.80 5.59
N CYS A 256 35.57 18.32 4.93
CA CYS A 256 36.97 18.67 5.22
C CYS A 256 37.58 19.48 4.07
N PHE A 257 38.28 20.56 4.40
CA PHE A 257 38.88 21.49 3.44
C PHE A 257 40.35 21.72 3.75
N LYS A 258 41.22 21.51 2.76
CA LYS A 258 42.63 21.90 2.84
C LYS A 258 42.75 23.40 2.56
N CYS A 259 43.18 24.15 3.57
CA CYS A 259 43.25 25.60 3.54
C CYS A 259 44.41 26.08 4.42
N ALA A 260 44.54 27.39 4.61
CA ALA A 260 45.45 27.95 5.60
C ALA A 260 44.78 29.03 6.44
N LEU A 261 45.11 29.09 7.73
CA LEU A 261 44.54 30.03 8.70
C LEU A 261 45.50 31.18 8.98
N GLY A 262 44.94 32.38 9.18
CA GLY A 262 45.67 33.58 9.60
C GLY A 262 45.78 34.65 8.52
N SER A 263 45.95 35.90 8.96
CA SER A 263 46.05 37.10 8.11
C SER A 263 47.49 37.53 7.83
N SER A 264 48.36 37.46 8.84
CA SER A 264 49.78 37.86 8.77
C SER A 264 50.75 36.67 8.86
N TRP A 265 50.39 35.66 9.67
CA TRP A 265 51.11 34.40 9.77
C TRP A 265 50.17 33.28 9.33
N VAL A 266 50.49 32.64 8.21
CA VAL A 266 49.59 31.71 7.52
C VAL A 266 49.99 30.27 7.82
N ILE A 267 49.09 29.51 8.44
CA ILE A 267 49.31 28.12 8.87
C ILE A 267 48.43 27.18 8.04
N SER A 268 49.04 26.30 7.24
CA SER A 268 48.33 25.27 6.48
C SER A 268 47.68 24.23 7.41
N VAL A 269 46.39 23.96 7.23
CA VAL A 269 45.59 23.01 8.04
C VAL A 269 44.58 22.26 7.18
N GLU A 270 43.96 21.23 7.74
CA GLU A 270 42.71 20.66 7.21
C GLU A 270 41.55 21.08 8.14
N LEU A 271 40.72 22.02 7.67
CA LEU A 271 39.55 22.49 8.40
C LEU A 271 38.42 21.45 8.28
N ALA A 272 37.79 21.10 9.40
CA ALA A 272 36.65 20.20 9.47
C ALA A 272 35.42 20.97 9.95
N ILE A 273 34.35 20.95 9.15
CA ILE A 273 33.08 21.64 9.44
C ILE A 273 31.96 20.61 9.53
N GLY A 274 31.26 20.54 10.66
CA GLY A 274 30.13 19.63 10.88
C GLY A 274 29.37 19.89 12.18
N PRO A 275 28.25 19.18 12.43
CA PRO A 275 27.32 19.49 13.52
C PRO A 275 27.88 19.21 14.92
N GLU A 276 28.73 18.21 15.06
CA GLU A 276 29.30 17.81 16.35
C GLU A 276 30.59 18.59 16.70
N GLU A 277 31.37 18.97 15.68
CA GLU A 277 32.70 19.61 15.82
C GLU A 277 32.65 21.16 15.74
N GLY A 278 31.54 21.72 15.22
CA GLY A 278 31.45 23.12 14.83
C GLY A 278 32.39 23.44 13.67
N ILE A 279 33.13 24.55 13.80
CA ILE A 279 34.28 24.89 12.96
C ILE A 279 35.55 24.49 13.73
N SER A 280 36.26 23.48 13.23
CA SER A 280 37.48 22.93 13.85
C SER A 280 38.59 22.75 12.82
N TYR A 281 39.83 22.54 13.24
CA TYR A 281 40.94 22.16 12.35
C TYR A 281 41.71 20.94 12.84
N LEU A 282 42.37 20.25 11.91
CA LEU A 282 43.24 19.10 12.13
C LEU A 282 44.67 19.49 11.77
N THR A 283 45.64 19.08 12.60
CA THR A 283 47.07 19.19 12.27
C THR A 283 47.56 17.94 11.52
N ASP A 284 47.06 16.77 11.91
CA ASP A 284 47.50 15.47 11.40
C ASP A 284 46.31 14.52 11.17
N LYS A 285 46.47 13.57 10.24
CA LYS A 285 45.46 12.54 9.95
C LYS A 285 45.25 11.64 11.18
N GLY A 286 44.10 11.79 11.84
CA GLY A 286 43.72 11.03 13.04
C GLY A 286 43.96 11.77 14.36
N SER A 287 44.44 13.03 14.32
CA SER A 287 44.41 13.92 15.49
C SER A 287 42.96 14.26 15.89
N MET A 288 42.72 14.57 17.16
CA MET A 288 41.42 15.14 17.56
C MET A 288 41.30 16.56 17.01
N PRO A 289 40.15 16.93 16.41
CA PRO A 289 39.96 18.28 15.89
C PRO A 289 40.12 19.34 17.00
N THR A 290 40.88 20.38 16.71
CA THR A 290 41.00 21.55 17.59
C THR A 290 39.90 22.55 17.23
N HIS A 291 39.03 22.83 18.19
CA HIS A 291 37.86 23.69 18.00
C HIS A 291 38.23 25.17 17.86
N LEU A 292 37.61 25.86 16.90
CA LEU A 292 37.79 27.30 16.66
C LEU A 292 36.55 28.11 17.04
N ALA A 293 35.38 27.70 16.56
CA ALA A 293 34.13 28.43 16.78
C ALA A 293 32.88 27.54 16.57
N ASN A 294 31.80 27.91 17.25
CA ASN A 294 30.46 27.36 17.01
C ASN A 294 29.69 28.25 16.01
N PHE A 295 28.77 27.66 15.25
CA PHE A 295 27.99 28.38 14.24
C PHE A 295 27.13 29.52 14.80
N ASN A 296 26.65 29.40 16.05
CA ASN A 296 25.91 30.45 16.76
C ASN A 296 26.79 31.62 17.23
N GLN A 297 28.12 31.53 17.14
CA GLN A 297 29.06 32.61 17.43
C GLN A 297 29.42 33.42 16.17
N VAL A 298 29.12 32.92 14.97
CA VAL A 298 29.44 33.63 13.71
C VAL A 298 28.46 34.77 13.50
N GLN A 299 28.97 36.00 13.39
CA GLN A 299 28.18 37.23 13.23
C GLN A 299 28.04 37.64 11.76
N SER A 300 29.09 37.43 10.95
CA SER A 300 29.08 37.73 9.53
C SER A 300 30.15 36.95 8.79
N ILE A 301 29.86 36.58 7.54
CA ILE A 301 30.73 35.83 6.64
C ILE A 301 31.07 36.75 5.45
N GLN A 302 32.33 36.79 5.04
CA GLN A 302 32.77 37.50 3.83
C GLN A 302 33.71 36.60 3.04
N TYR A 303 33.62 36.61 1.71
CA TYR A 303 34.59 35.95 0.86
C TYR A 303 34.99 36.84 -0.33
N SER A 304 36.22 36.66 -0.81
CA SER A 304 36.79 37.46 -1.91
C SER A 304 37.92 36.70 -2.62
N ALA A 305 38.28 37.16 -3.82
CA ALA A 305 39.52 36.74 -4.47
C ALA A 305 40.70 37.53 -3.87
N LEU A 306 41.81 36.84 -3.59
CA LEU A 306 42.98 37.48 -2.98
C LEU A 306 43.73 38.39 -3.98
N GLU A 307 43.87 37.93 -5.24
CA GLU A 307 44.39 38.68 -6.38
C GLU A 307 43.74 38.18 -7.68
N GLU A 308 43.52 39.07 -8.68
CA GLU A 308 42.88 38.70 -9.96
C GLU A 308 43.63 37.61 -10.74
N LYS A 309 44.96 37.55 -10.61
CA LYS A 309 45.81 36.59 -11.35
C LYS A 309 45.85 35.21 -10.72
N ASP A 310 45.72 35.12 -9.41
CA ASP A 310 46.16 33.93 -8.65
C ASP A 310 45.01 32.96 -8.34
N ARG A 311 43.75 33.34 -8.62
CA ARG A 311 42.51 32.55 -8.42
C ARG A 311 42.24 32.05 -6.98
N LYS A 312 43.12 32.31 -6.02
CA LYS A 312 42.99 31.98 -4.60
C LYS A 312 41.80 32.69 -3.96
N GLY A 313 41.11 31.98 -3.08
CA GLY A 313 40.02 32.52 -2.28
C GLY A 313 40.48 32.95 -0.90
N MET A 314 39.83 33.97 -0.35
CA MET A 314 39.91 34.33 1.06
C MET A 314 38.49 34.34 1.63
N LEU A 315 38.33 33.74 2.81
CA LEU A 315 37.10 33.69 3.60
C LEU A 315 37.40 34.32 4.96
N GLN A 316 36.57 35.25 5.42
CA GLN A 316 36.69 35.93 6.70
C GLN A 316 35.40 35.75 7.51
N LEU A 317 35.55 35.28 8.74
CA LEU A 317 34.46 35.01 9.66
C LEU A 317 34.58 35.93 10.87
N ASN A 318 33.63 36.83 11.06
CA ASN A 318 33.53 37.60 12.30
C ASN A 318 32.89 36.73 13.38
N VAL A 319 33.59 36.50 14.49
CA VAL A 319 33.17 35.57 15.55
C VAL A 319 32.99 36.35 16.86
N ALA A 320 31.82 36.19 17.48
CA ALA A 320 31.46 36.85 18.73
C ALA A 320 32.48 36.52 19.83
N GLY A 321 33.12 37.56 20.37
CA GLY A 321 34.15 37.45 21.40
C GLY A 321 35.59 37.34 20.88
N ALA A 322 35.81 37.20 19.56
CA ALA A 322 37.13 37.30 18.96
C ALA A 322 37.47 38.77 18.64
N PRO A 323 38.69 39.27 18.93
CA PRO A 323 39.09 40.64 18.60
C PRO A 323 39.43 40.84 17.12
N GLU A 324 39.76 39.76 16.40
CA GLU A 324 40.08 39.76 14.96
C GLU A 324 39.23 38.70 14.25
N PRO A 325 38.84 38.92 12.98
CA PRO A 325 38.08 37.93 12.20
C PRO A 325 38.95 36.72 11.83
N LEU A 326 38.40 35.53 12.01
CA LEU A 326 39.03 34.28 11.58
C LEU A 326 39.17 34.29 10.05
N THR A 327 40.41 34.43 9.58
CA THR A 327 40.76 34.51 8.16
C THR A 327 41.25 33.15 7.67
N VAL A 328 40.66 32.67 6.58
CA VAL A 328 40.94 31.38 5.94
C VAL A 328 41.27 31.62 4.47
N THR A 329 42.44 31.14 4.02
CA THR A 329 42.88 31.22 2.62
C THR A 329 42.72 29.85 1.95
N THR A 330 42.13 29.82 0.76
CA THR A 330 41.88 28.60 -0.03
C THR A 330 42.62 28.63 -1.37
N ALA A 331 42.93 27.45 -1.91
CA ALA A 331 43.61 27.33 -3.21
C ALA A 331 42.79 27.92 -4.39
N LEU A 332 41.46 27.89 -4.29
CA LEU A 332 40.54 28.42 -5.30
C LEU A 332 39.43 29.26 -4.65
N LEU A 333 38.99 30.31 -5.33
CA LEU A 333 37.82 31.11 -4.96
C LEU A 333 36.56 30.24 -4.80
N THR A 334 36.37 29.25 -5.67
CA THR A 334 35.25 28.31 -5.61
C THR A 334 35.22 27.50 -4.31
N THR A 335 36.40 27.19 -3.74
CA THR A 335 36.48 26.56 -2.41
C THR A 335 36.01 27.51 -1.31
N ALA A 336 36.37 28.80 -1.38
CA ALA A 336 35.88 29.80 -0.43
C ALA A 336 34.36 30.04 -0.57
N GLU A 337 33.82 30.09 -1.79
CA GLU A 337 32.37 30.12 -2.05
C GLU A 337 31.66 28.90 -1.42
N ASN A 338 32.16 27.69 -1.68
CA ASN A 338 31.60 26.44 -1.17
C ASN A 338 31.67 26.33 0.37
N MET A 339 32.71 26.90 0.99
CA MET A 339 32.85 26.99 2.46
C MET A 339 31.93 28.07 3.06
N ALA A 340 31.77 29.21 2.39
CA ALA A 340 30.86 30.27 2.82
C ALA A 340 29.42 29.76 2.86
N ASP A 341 28.95 29.07 1.81
CA ASP A 341 27.62 28.45 1.81
C ASP A 341 27.44 27.42 2.93
N LEU A 342 28.46 26.60 3.21
CA LEU A 342 28.40 25.59 4.26
C LEU A 342 28.19 26.23 5.63
N ILE A 343 29.03 27.21 5.98
CA ILE A 343 28.97 27.90 7.27
C ILE A 343 27.68 28.72 7.38
N ASP A 344 27.29 29.44 6.32
CA ASP A 344 26.04 30.22 6.30
C ASP A 344 24.81 29.31 6.49
N GLY A 345 24.77 28.15 5.84
CA GLY A 345 23.70 27.18 6.03
C GLY A 345 23.62 26.63 7.45
N TYR A 346 24.75 26.35 8.10
CA TYR A 346 24.77 26.02 9.53
C TYR A 346 24.34 27.19 10.42
N CYS A 347 24.78 28.43 10.16
CA CYS A 347 24.36 29.61 10.90
C CYS A 347 22.83 29.82 10.80
N ARG A 348 22.26 29.75 9.60
CA ARG A 348 20.81 29.77 9.36
C ARG A 348 20.09 28.66 10.13
N LEU A 349 20.61 27.43 10.09
CA LEU A 349 20.02 26.27 10.76
C LEU A 349 19.99 26.40 12.29
N VAL A 350 21.12 26.78 12.90
CA VAL A 350 21.26 26.87 14.38
C VAL A 350 20.56 28.12 14.94
N SER A 351 20.52 29.23 14.19
CA SER A 351 19.85 30.47 14.59
C SER A 351 18.37 30.53 14.21
N LEU A 352 17.84 29.52 13.51
CA LEU A 352 16.50 29.52 12.88
C LEU A 352 16.26 30.75 11.98
N ALA A 353 17.33 31.26 11.35
CA ALA A 353 17.31 32.47 10.54
C ALA A 353 17.06 32.13 9.05
N THR A 354 16.20 32.92 8.41
CA THR A 354 15.90 32.80 6.97
C THR A 354 16.89 33.56 6.09
N HIS A 355 17.47 34.65 6.60
CA HIS A 355 18.43 35.51 5.91
C HIS A 355 19.86 34.94 5.95
N SER A 356 20.68 35.32 4.97
CA SER A 356 22.10 34.98 4.93
C SER A 356 22.94 35.86 5.87
N PHE A 357 23.98 35.27 6.46
CA PHE A 357 25.05 35.93 7.20
C PHE A 357 26.19 36.41 6.27
N ILE A 358 26.11 36.15 4.96
CA ILE A 358 27.12 36.56 3.98
C ILE A 358 26.95 38.05 3.64
N VAL A 359 27.94 38.86 4.03
CA VAL A 359 27.97 40.31 3.76
C VAL A 359 28.65 40.58 2.42
N ARG A 360 27.91 41.19 1.49
CA ARG A 360 28.41 41.57 0.16
C ARG A 360 29.13 42.91 0.23
N VAL A 361 30.45 42.91 0.12
CA VAL A 361 31.25 44.14 0.09
C VAL A 361 31.03 44.87 -1.23
N HIS A 362 30.45 46.08 -1.18
CA HIS A 362 30.39 46.97 -2.35
C HIS A 362 31.78 47.49 -2.72
N LYS A 363 32.40 46.87 -3.71
CA LYS A 363 33.40 47.50 -4.58
C LYS A 363 32.97 47.34 -6.04
N ASP A 364 33.01 48.47 -6.73
CA ASP A 364 32.74 48.71 -8.15
C ASP A 364 31.29 48.60 -8.67
N VAL A 365 30.93 49.62 -9.43
CA VAL A 365 29.55 50.04 -9.78
C VAL A 365 29.00 49.28 -11.00
N SER A 366 29.44 48.04 -11.19
CA SER A 366 28.92 47.11 -12.21
C SER A 366 27.85 46.16 -11.65
N TRP A 367 27.76 45.99 -10.33
CA TRP A 367 26.94 44.96 -9.69
C TRP A 367 25.51 45.36 -9.30
N LEU A 368 25.06 46.59 -9.62
CA LEU A 368 23.73 47.10 -9.24
C LEU A 368 22.55 46.49 -10.05
N PHE A 369 22.82 45.59 -11.00
CA PHE A 369 21.80 44.86 -11.78
C PHE A 369 21.56 43.40 -11.32
N PHE A 370 22.25 42.92 -10.28
CA PHE A 370 22.32 41.49 -9.95
C PHE A 370 21.32 40.98 -8.89
N PHE A 371 20.36 41.80 -8.48
CA PHE A 371 19.21 41.42 -7.65
C PHE A 371 17.94 42.11 -8.13
N PRO A 372 16.77 41.44 -8.11
CA PRO A 372 15.48 42.12 -8.24
C PRO A 372 15.35 43.19 -7.15
N SER A 373 15.11 44.44 -7.55
CA SER A 373 14.83 45.50 -6.59
C SER A 373 13.41 45.35 -6.01
N PRO A 374 13.18 45.62 -4.72
CA PRO A 374 11.85 45.53 -4.12
C PRO A 374 10.96 46.69 -4.63
N LEU A 375 10.25 46.45 -5.73
CA LEU A 375 9.27 47.39 -6.26
C LEU A 375 7.98 47.37 -5.44
N SER A 376 7.51 48.57 -5.10
CA SER A 376 6.36 48.81 -4.23
C SER A 376 5.03 48.33 -4.81
N SER A 377 4.30 47.53 -4.02
CA SER A 377 2.84 47.32 -4.03
C SER A 377 2.07 47.80 -5.28
N GLY A 378 1.99 46.93 -6.29
CA GLY A 378 1.07 47.05 -7.43
C GLY A 378 0.65 45.65 -7.87
N SER A 379 -0.66 45.42 -7.99
CA SER A 379 -1.20 44.09 -8.33
C SER A 379 -0.93 43.73 -9.79
N ALA A 380 0.08 42.90 -10.02
CA ALA A 380 0.33 42.16 -11.26
C ALA A 380 0.63 40.70 -10.90
N GLU A 381 0.36 39.77 -11.81
CA GLU A 381 0.49 38.32 -11.58
C GLU A 381 1.96 37.96 -11.26
N THR A 382 2.18 37.15 -10.22
CA THR A 382 3.50 36.97 -9.58
C THR A 382 4.47 36.11 -10.39
N ASP A 383 5.59 36.70 -10.81
CA ASP A 383 6.63 36.12 -11.68
C ASP A 383 7.62 35.15 -10.98
N ASP A 384 7.44 34.91 -9.67
CA ASP A 384 8.23 33.97 -8.86
C ASP A 384 7.79 32.48 -9.07
N TYR A 385 7.16 32.17 -10.19
CA TYR A 385 6.45 30.91 -10.41
C TYR A 385 7.41 29.71 -10.61
N ALA A 386 7.22 28.65 -9.82
CA ALA A 386 7.93 27.39 -10.00
C ALA A 386 6.96 26.19 -9.89
N GLU A 387 7.00 25.31 -10.91
CA GLU A 387 6.10 24.17 -11.08
C GLU A 387 6.90 22.91 -11.44
N ILE A 388 6.53 21.74 -10.88
CA ILE A 388 7.12 20.46 -11.28
C ILE A 388 6.33 19.86 -12.43
N ILE A 389 7.01 19.53 -13.52
CA ILE A 389 6.47 18.80 -14.66
C ILE A 389 6.72 17.30 -14.43
N ASP A 390 5.65 16.50 -14.29
CA ASP A 390 5.71 15.04 -14.44
C ASP A 390 6.12 14.73 -15.91
N GLU A 391 7.10 13.83 -16.11
CA GLU A 391 7.72 13.33 -17.37
C GLU A 391 7.29 13.94 -18.74
N GLU A 392 8.25 14.40 -19.55
CA GLU A 392 8.03 15.05 -20.87
C GLU A 392 6.94 14.39 -21.75
N ASP A 393 5.97 15.19 -22.20
CA ASP A 393 4.81 14.87 -23.06
C ASP A 393 5.17 14.24 -24.43
N THR A 394 5.82 13.07 -24.42
CA THR A 394 6.27 12.35 -25.62
C THR A 394 5.26 11.28 -26.03
N TYR A 395 3.97 11.64 -26.06
CA TYR A 395 2.92 10.77 -26.61
C TYR A 395 2.04 11.48 -27.63
N THR A 396 2.60 11.66 -28.83
CA THR A 396 1.79 11.99 -30.02
C THR A 396 0.83 10.83 -30.30
N MET A 397 -0.45 11.01 -29.95
CA MET A 397 -1.52 10.06 -30.27
C MET A 397 -1.53 9.73 -31.78
N PRO A 398 -1.22 8.49 -32.20
CA PRO A 398 -1.26 8.12 -33.60
C PRO A 398 -2.71 8.12 -34.11
N SER A 399 -2.94 8.80 -35.23
CA SER A 399 -4.27 9.24 -35.67
C SER A 399 -5.21 8.13 -36.17
N SER A 400 -6.50 8.48 -36.19
CA SER A 400 -7.47 8.09 -37.24
C SER A 400 -7.85 6.62 -37.44
N LYS A 401 -8.15 5.87 -36.36
CA LYS A 401 -9.03 4.68 -36.45
C LYS A 401 -10.12 4.53 -35.37
N TYR A 402 -9.96 5.17 -34.22
CA TYR A 402 -11.02 5.28 -33.20
C TYR A 402 -11.23 6.77 -32.93
N THR A 403 -12.13 7.39 -33.70
CA THR A 403 -12.45 8.81 -33.59
C THR A 403 -13.24 9.12 -32.31
N HIS A 404 -13.05 10.34 -31.81
CA HIS A 404 -13.81 10.89 -30.68
C HIS A 404 -15.31 10.63 -30.83
N MET A 405 -15.91 9.90 -29.89
CA MET A 405 -17.36 9.78 -29.82
C MET A 405 -17.95 11.05 -29.20
N HIS A 406 -18.95 11.66 -29.85
CA HIS A 406 -19.72 12.73 -29.22
C HIS A 406 -20.50 12.18 -28.01
N ARG A 407 -20.77 13.04 -27.01
CA ARG A 407 -21.44 12.70 -25.73
C ARG A 407 -22.96 12.40 -25.85
N ASN A 408 -23.38 11.67 -26.90
CA ASN A 408 -24.76 11.23 -27.10
C ASN A 408 -25.00 9.87 -26.41
N ILE A 409 -24.69 9.81 -25.11
CA ILE A 409 -24.71 8.59 -24.29
C ILE A 409 -25.56 8.86 -23.04
N VAL A 410 -26.62 8.06 -22.85
CA VAL A 410 -27.53 8.19 -21.70
C VAL A 410 -27.19 7.13 -20.66
N ALA A 411 -26.86 7.56 -19.43
CA ALA A 411 -26.49 6.69 -18.32
C ALA A 411 -27.71 6.28 -17.49
N ILE A 412 -27.79 5.00 -17.09
CA ILE A 412 -28.98 4.41 -16.45
C ILE A 412 -28.69 3.76 -15.09
N VAL A 413 -27.54 3.08 -14.91
CA VAL A 413 -27.18 2.41 -13.64
C VAL A 413 -25.69 2.57 -13.36
N THR A 414 -25.26 2.58 -12.09
CA THR A 414 -23.86 2.82 -11.69
C THR A 414 -23.31 1.73 -10.74
N SER A 415 -22.08 1.28 -10.98
CA SER A 415 -21.23 0.56 -10.02
C SER A 415 -19.93 1.34 -9.71
N ARG A 416 -19.32 1.09 -8.54
CA ARG A 416 -18.16 1.86 -8.04
C ARG A 416 -16.85 1.07 -8.13
N GLY A 417 -15.87 1.60 -8.87
CA GLY A 417 -14.47 1.19 -8.80
C GLY A 417 -13.62 2.08 -7.88
N THR A 418 -12.36 1.69 -7.69
CA THR A 418 -11.39 2.35 -6.79
C THR A 418 -10.93 3.73 -7.28
N MET A 419 -10.65 3.88 -8.58
CA MET A 419 -10.27 5.16 -9.21
C MET A 419 -11.32 5.71 -10.20
N SER A 420 -12.39 4.95 -10.44
CA SER A 420 -13.38 5.26 -11.49
C SER A 420 -14.80 4.85 -11.10
N GLN A 421 -15.76 5.28 -11.90
CA GLN A 421 -17.18 4.91 -11.81
C GLN A 421 -17.55 4.17 -13.09
N VAL A 422 -18.11 2.97 -13.02
CA VAL A 422 -18.59 2.25 -14.21
C VAL A 422 -20.11 2.43 -14.28
N SER A 423 -20.60 2.97 -15.39
CA SER A 423 -22.04 3.14 -15.62
C SER A 423 -22.50 2.27 -16.79
N LEU A 424 -23.69 1.69 -16.64
CA LEU A 424 -24.46 1.15 -17.75
C LEU A 424 -25.04 2.33 -18.53
N CYS A 425 -24.75 2.39 -19.83
CA CYS A 425 -25.27 3.44 -20.70
C CYS A 425 -25.81 2.86 -22.02
N ILE A 426 -26.69 3.61 -22.66
CA ILE A 426 -27.12 3.37 -24.04
C ILE A 426 -26.41 4.39 -24.94
N CYS A 427 -25.71 3.89 -25.95
CA CYS A 427 -25.18 4.69 -27.05
C CYS A 427 -26.26 4.89 -28.11
N VAL A 428 -26.62 6.14 -28.39
CA VAL A 428 -27.66 6.50 -29.37
C VAL A 428 -27.06 6.88 -30.74
N CYS A 429 -25.74 6.69 -30.91
CA CYS A 429 -25.01 7.07 -32.13
C CYS A 429 -25.18 6.09 -33.30
N GLU A 430 -25.60 4.85 -33.04
CA GLU A 430 -25.76 3.79 -34.03
C GLU A 430 -27.22 3.30 -34.08
N ASN A 431 -27.68 2.90 -35.26
CA ASN A 431 -28.96 2.23 -35.47
C ASN A 431 -28.69 0.74 -35.75
N PRO A 432 -29.11 -0.21 -34.90
CA PRO A 432 -29.86 -0.04 -33.65
C PRO A 432 -29.00 0.45 -32.47
N ALA A 433 -29.65 1.06 -31.48
CA ALA A 433 -28.99 1.58 -30.27
C ALA A 433 -28.25 0.47 -29.50
N LEU A 434 -27.04 0.77 -29.03
CA LEU A 434 -26.13 -0.21 -28.46
C LEU A 434 -25.94 -0.01 -26.94
N SER A 435 -26.13 -1.08 -26.18
CA SER A 435 -25.85 -1.11 -24.73
C SER A 435 -24.36 -1.25 -24.46
N VAL A 436 -23.79 -0.29 -23.73
CA VAL A 436 -22.33 -0.17 -23.47
C VAL A 436 -22.04 0.03 -21.98
N ALA A 437 -20.83 -0.35 -21.57
CA ALA A 437 -20.29 -0.05 -20.25
C ALA A 437 -19.33 1.15 -20.34
N VAL A 438 -19.53 2.17 -19.49
CA VAL A 438 -18.75 3.41 -19.52
C VAL A 438 -17.98 3.59 -18.21
N LYS A 439 -16.65 3.45 -18.26
CA LYS A 439 -15.74 3.74 -17.13
C LYS A 439 -15.42 5.23 -17.15
N THR A 440 -15.76 5.95 -16.09
CA THR A 440 -15.59 7.41 -15.93
C THR A 440 -14.50 7.72 -14.91
N CYS A 441 -13.57 8.61 -15.25
CA CYS A 441 -12.58 9.14 -14.30
C CYS A 441 -13.23 10.14 -13.31
N LYS A 442 -13.09 9.91 -12.01
CA LYS A 442 -13.73 10.75 -10.97
C LYS A 442 -13.00 12.07 -10.69
N ASN A 443 -11.67 12.04 -10.71
CA ASN A 443 -10.82 13.18 -10.36
C ASN A 443 -9.90 13.52 -11.54
N SER A 444 -10.41 14.26 -12.52
CA SER A 444 -9.67 14.65 -13.74
C SER A 444 -8.84 15.92 -13.59
N THR A 445 -8.48 16.28 -12.35
CA THR A 445 -7.77 17.53 -12.00
C THR A 445 -6.26 17.41 -11.96
N SER A 446 -5.69 16.20 -12.07
CA SER A 446 -4.24 16.02 -12.28
C SER A 446 -4.00 15.18 -13.53
N ASP A 447 -3.10 15.67 -14.38
CA ASP A 447 -2.85 15.06 -15.68
C ASP A 447 -2.30 13.64 -15.56
N SER A 448 -1.48 13.36 -14.55
CA SER A 448 -0.93 12.02 -14.28
C SER A 448 -1.95 11.00 -13.74
N VAL A 449 -3.17 11.40 -13.37
CA VAL A 449 -4.31 10.48 -13.13
C VAL A 449 -5.10 10.26 -14.42
N ARG A 450 -5.30 11.33 -15.22
CA ARG A 450 -5.93 11.26 -16.55
C ARG A 450 -5.15 10.34 -17.49
N GLU A 451 -3.83 10.48 -17.51
CA GLU A 451 -2.92 9.68 -18.33
C GLU A 451 -2.96 8.19 -17.95
N LYS A 452 -2.80 7.86 -16.66
CA LYS A 452 -2.90 6.47 -16.15
C LYS A 452 -4.25 5.83 -16.46
N PHE A 453 -5.32 6.63 -16.54
CA PHE A 453 -6.64 6.18 -16.95
C PHE A 453 -6.72 5.92 -18.47
N LEU A 454 -6.24 6.86 -19.29
CA LEU A 454 -6.17 6.69 -20.76
C LEU A 454 -5.25 5.54 -21.18
N GLN A 455 -4.18 5.26 -20.43
CA GLN A 455 -3.25 4.15 -20.68
C GLN A 455 -3.93 2.77 -20.60
N GLU A 456 -5.01 2.64 -19.82
CA GLU A 456 -5.85 1.43 -19.81
C GLU A 456 -6.56 1.24 -21.16
N ALA A 457 -7.11 2.31 -21.74
CA ALA A 457 -7.73 2.24 -23.06
C ALA A 457 -6.70 2.00 -24.18
N LEU A 458 -5.52 2.65 -24.13
CA LEU A 458 -4.43 2.42 -25.08
C LEU A 458 -3.92 0.97 -25.05
N THR A 459 -3.95 0.36 -23.87
CA THR A 459 -3.71 -1.07 -23.67
C THR A 459 -4.80 -1.91 -24.34
N MET A 460 -6.07 -1.70 -23.96
CA MET A 460 -7.21 -2.50 -24.45
C MET A 460 -7.37 -2.42 -25.98
N ARG A 461 -7.03 -1.27 -26.60
CA ARG A 461 -7.06 -1.05 -28.06
C ARG A 461 -6.24 -2.08 -28.86
N GLN A 462 -5.24 -2.72 -28.23
CA GLN A 462 -4.34 -3.68 -28.88
C GLN A 462 -4.87 -5.12 -28.86
N PHE A 463 -5.99 -5.37 -28.17
CA PHE A 463 -6.54 -6.71 -27.98
C PHE A 463 -7.84 -6.91 -28.76
N ASP A 464 -7.88 -8.01 -29.49
CA ASP A 464 -9.08 -8.51 -30.17
C ASP A 464 -9.13 -10.03 -29.95
N HIS A 465 -10.02 -10.47 -29.08
CA HIS A 465 -10.14 -11.86 -28.65
C HIS A 465 -11.54 -12.11 -28.05
N PRO A 466 -12.24 -13.23 -28.36
CA PRO A 466 -13.62 -13.47 -27.92
C PRO A 466 -13.86 -13.39 -26.40
N HIS A 467 -12.85 -13.75 -25.61
CA HIS A 467 -12.90 -13.79 -24.14
C HIS A 467 -12.11 -12.64 -23.47
N ILE A 468 -11.91 -11.53 -24.17
CA ILE A 468 -11.41 -10.27 -23.60
C ILE A 468 -12.47 -9.20 -23.81
N VAL A 469 -12.71 -8.34 -22.82
CA VAL A 469 -13.67 -7.23 -22.92
C VAL A 469 -13.19 -6.23 -23.98
N LYS A 470 -13.98 -6.07 -25.05
CA LYS A 470 -13.68 -5.19 -26.17
C LYS A 470 -13.82 -3.71 -25.82
N LEU A 471 -12.79 -2.94 -26.14
CA LEU A 471 -12.86 -1.47 -26.19
C LEU A 471 -13.67 -1.03 -27.41
N MET A 472 -14.63 -0.14 -27.20
CA MET A 472 -15.45 0.46 -28.26
C MET A 472 -15.01 1.88 -28.61
N GLY A 473 -14.63 2.68 -27.60
CA GLY A 473 -14.22 4.06 -27.82
C GLY A 473 -13.70 4.74 -26.56
N VAL A 474 -13.21 5.97 -26.72
CA VAL A 474 -12.71 6.83 -25.64
C VAL A 474 -13.22 8.24 -25.87
N ILE A 475 -13.62 8.92 -24.81
CA ILE A 475 -13.93 10.35 -24.80
C ILE A 475 -12.90 11.02 -23.90
N THR A 476 -12.05 11.85 -24.50
CA THR A 476 -10.92 12.54 -23.87
C THR A 476 -11.32 13.81 -23.13
N ASP A 477 -12.55 14.30 -23.34
CA ASP A 477 -13.06 15.51 -22.69
C ASP A 477 -13.39 15.25 -21.22
N ASN A 478 -12.99 16.14 -20.32
CA ASN A 478 -13.20 15.96 -18.88
C ASN A 478 -14.70 15.96 -18.48
N PRO A 479 -15.18 14.99 -17.67
CA PRO A 479 -14.46 13.82 -17.17
C PRO A 479 -14.26 12.75 -18.26
N VAL A 480 -13.04 12.23 -18.39
CA VAL A 480 -12.67 11.21 -19.39
C VAL A 480 -13.49 9.93 -19.23
N TRP A 481 -13.99 9.40 -20.35
CA TRP A 481 -14.74 8.14 -20.42
C TRP A 481 -14.03 7.10 -21.29
N ILE A 482 -14.06 5.85 -20.85
CA ILE A 482 -13.67 4.66 -21.62
C ILE A 482 -14.94 3.84 -21.87
N ILE A 483 -15.25 3.58 -23.14
CA ILE A 483 -16.47 2.91 -23.58
C ILE A 483 -16.11 1.48 -23.98
N MET A 484 -16.76 0.51 -23.36
CA MET A 484 -16.48 -0.93 -23.47
C MET A 484 -17.77 -1.69 -23.80
N GLU A 485 -17.65 -2.90 -24.33
CA GLU A 485 -18.81 -3.77 -24.48
C GLU A 485 -19.45 -4.11 -23.12
N LEU A 486 -20.77 -4.25 -23.08
CA LEU A 486 -21.51 -4.58 -21.87
C LEU A 486 -21.61 -6.09 -21.66
N CYS A 487 -20.97 -6.59 -20.60
CA CYS A 487 -21.20 -7.95 -20.10
C CYS A 487 -22.46 -7.98 -19.21
N THR A 488 -23.59 -8.43 -19.78
CA THR A 488 -24.94 -8.21 -19.20
C THR A 488 -25.21 -8.91 -17.87
N LEU A 489 -24.45 -9.97 -17.55
CA LEU A 489 -24.62 -10.76 -16.32
C LEU A 489 -23.62 -10.37 -15.21
N GLY A 490 -22.80 -9.33 -15.43
CA GLY A 490 -21.99 -8.67 -14.41
C GLY A 490 -20.72 -9.42 -13.98
N GLU A 491 -20.29 -9.19 -12.73
CA GLU A 491 -19.09 -9.80 -12.13
C GLU A 491 -19.27 -11.31 -11.92
N LEU A 492 -18.32 -12.12 -12.41
CA LEU A 492 -18.36 -13.58 -12.31
C LEU A 492 -18.45 -14.06 -10.86
N ARG A 493 -17.73 -13.42 -9.93
CA ARG A 493 -17.76 -13.79 -8.50
C ARG A 493 -19.16 -13.68 -7.90
N SER A 494 -19.89 -12.61 -8.20
CA SER A 494 -21.27 -12.40 -7.75
C SER A 494 -22.24 -13.35 -8.44
N PHE A 495 -22.06 -13.56 -9.75
CA PHE A 495 -22.83 -14.53 -10.54
C PHE A 495 -22.72 -15.97 -10.00
N LEU A 496 -21.51 -16.44 -9.71
CA LEU A 496 -21.23 -17.77 -9.14
C LEU A 496 -21.92 -17.99 -7.79
N GLN A 497 -21.90 -16.98 -6.91
CA GLN A 497 -22.53 -17.06 -5.59
C GLN A 497 -24.05 -17.16 -5.68
N VAL A 498 -24.68 -16.34 -6.52
CA VAL A 498 -26.14 -16.35 -6.74
C VAL A 498 -26.59 -17.64 -7.43
N ARG A 499 -25.81 -18.14 -8.40
CA ARG A 499 -26.19 -19.30 -9.24
C ARG A 499 -25.62 -20.64 -8.80
N LYS A 500 -25.05 -20.74 -7.58
CA LYS A 500 -24.38 -21.93 -7.04
C LYS A 500 -25.12 -23.27 -7.25
N TYR A 501 -26.44 -23.28 -7.12
CA TYR A 501 -27.26 -24.49 -7.26
C TYR A 501 -27.77 -24.76 -8.69
N SER A 502 -27.47 -23.87 -9.64
CA SER A 502 -27.91 -23.92 -11.04
C SER A 502 -26.76 -24.06 -12.05
N LEU A 503 -25.51 -24.04 -11.57
CA LEU A 503 -24.31 -24.23 -12.39
C LEU A 503 -23.79 -25.65 -12.23
N ASP A 504 -23.51 -26.30 -13.35
CA ASP A 504 -22.86 -27.61 -13.38
C ASP A 504 -21.33 -27.49 -13.49
N LEU A 505 -20.65 -28.60 -13.24
CA LEU A 505 -19.19 -28.67 -13.30
C LEU A 505 -18.65 -28.34 -14.71
N ALA A 506 -19.36 -28.74 -15.77
CA ALA A 506 -18.98 -28.43 -17.15
C ALA A 506 -18.96 -26.91 -17.43
N SER A 507 -19.92 -26.15 -16.90
CA SER A 507 -19.92 -24.68 -17.00
C SER A 507 -18.73 -24.04 -16.28
N LEU A 508 -18.37 -24.54 -15.09
CA LEU A 508 -17.23 -24.03 -14.33
C LEU A 508 -15.88 -24.32 -15.01
N ILE A 509 -15.75 -25.49 -15.65
CA ILE A 509 -14.59 -25.86 -16.47
C ILE A 509 -14.58 -25.04 -17.76
N LEU A 510 -15.73 -24.79 -18.38
CA LEU A 510 -15.86 -23.93 -19.56
C LEU A 510 -15.36 -22.51 -19.28
N TYR A 511 -15.75 -21.89 -18.16
CA TYR A 511 -15.24 -20.57 -17.78
C TYR A 511 -13.71 -20.57 -17.59
N SER A 512 -13.17 -21.61 -16.95
CA SER A 512 -11.72 -21.79 -16.78
C SER A 512 -11.00 -21.93 -18.13
N TYR A 513 -11.56 -22.72 -19.05
CA TYR A 513 -11.07 -22.87 -20.42
C TYR A 513 -11.08 -21.53 -21.18
N GLN A 514 -12.20 -20.81 -21.18
CA GLN A 514 -12.35 -19.52 -21.86
C GLN A 514 -11.31 -18.50 -21.37
N LEU A 515 -11.12 -18.39 -20.06
CA LEU A 515 -10.06 -17.55 -19.48
C LEU A 515 -8.65 -18.00 -19.90
N SER A 516 -8.38 -19.31 -19.95
CA SER A 516 -7.07 -19.80 -20.45
C SER A 516 -6.80 -19.42 -21.91
N THR A 517 -7.84 -19.31 -22.76
CA THR A 517 -7.68 -18.84 -24.14
C THR A 517 -7.31 -17.35 -24.21
N ALA A 518 -7.94 -16.50 -23.39
CA ALA A 518 -7.62 -15.08 -23.28
C ALA A 518 -6.20 -14.86 -22.73
N LEU A 519 -5.80 -15.64 -21.73
CA LEU A 519 -4.47 -15.52 -21.13
C LEU A 519 -3.35 -16.06 -22.04
N ALA A 520 -3.62 -17.10 -22.84
CA ALA A 520 -2.70 -17.54 -23.90
C ALA A 520 -2.56 -16.47 -25.01
N TYR A 521 -3.62 -15.72 -25.31
CA TYR A 521 -3.56 -14.59 -26.22
C TYR A 521 -2.69 -13.45 -25.64
N LEU A 522 -2.87 -13.07 -24.37
CA LEU A 522 -2.02 -12.07 -23.71
C LEU A 522 -0.55 -12.50 -23.61
N GLU A 523 -0.27 -13.78 -23.31
CA GLU A 523 1.08 -14.37 -23.37
C GLU A 523 1.71 -14.17 -24.75
N SER A 524 0.97 -14.42 -25.84
CA SER A 524 1.46 -14.21 -27.22
C SER A 524 1.74 -12.75 -27.56
N LYS A 525 1.09 -11.80 -26.86
CA LYS A 525 1.28 -10.35 -26.97
C LYS A 525 2.32 -9.80 -25.98
N ARG A 526 3.07 -10.67 -25.27
CA ARG A 526 4.03 -10.31 -24.19
C ARG A 526 3.43 -9.42 -23.10
N PHE A 527 2.16 -9.63 -22.78
CA PHE A 527 1.40 -8.77 -21.86
C PHE A 527 1.11 -9.49 -20.53
N VAL A 528 1.33 -8.81 -19.41
CA VAL A 528 1.08 -9.34 -18.06
C VAL A 528 -0.10 -8.60 -17.43
N HIS A 529 -1.12 -9.36 -17.04
CA HIS A 529 -2.37 -8.82 -16.51
C HIS A 529 -2.23 -8.30 -15.08
N ARG A 530 -1.45 -9.01 -14.24
CA ARG A 530 -1.08 -8.64 -12.85
C ARG A 530 -2.20 -8.70 -11.80
N ASP A 531 -3.45 -8.96 -12.19
CA ASP A 531 -4.56 -9.13 -11.25
C ASP A 531 -5.66 -10.06 -11.79
N ILE A 532 -5.32 -11.33 -12.00
CA ILE A 532 -6.27 -12.34 -12.48
C ILE A 532 -7.04 -12.91 -11.29
N ALA A 533 -8.34 -12.60 -11.21
CA ALA A 533 -9.23 -13.03 -10.14
C ALA A 533 -10.69 -13.00 -10.62
N ALA A 534 -11.59 -13.76 -9.98
CA ALA A 534 -12.99 -13.85 -10.39
C ALA A 534 -13.78 -12.52 -10.31
N ARG A 535 -13.22 -11.50 -9.63
CA ARG A 535 -13.76 -10.12 -9.57
C ARG A 535 -13.45 -9.26 -10.81
N ASN A 536 -12.42 -9.62 -11.57
CA ASN A 536 -11.98 -8.93 -12.78
C ASN A 536 -12.41 -9.70 -14.05
N VAL A 537 -13.28 -10.70 -13.87
CA VAL A 537 -13.90 -11.48 -14.94
C VAL A 537 -15.38 -11.12 -14.99
N LEU A 538 -15.88 -10.82 -16.18
CA LEU A 538 -17.27 -10.47 -16.43
C LEU A 538 -17.99 -11.60 -17.18
N VAL A 539 -19.29 -11.69 -16.97
CA VAL A 539 -20.16 -12.71 -17.59
C VAL A 539 -20.99 -12.04 -18.68
N SER A 540 -20.73 -12.40 -19.93
CA SER A 540 -21.41 -11.83 -21.11
C SER A 540 -22.73 -12.55 -21.37
N THR A 541 -22.71 -13.87 -21.30
CA THR A 541 -23.86 -14.79 -21.38
C THR A 541 -23.63 -15.94 -20.40
N VAL A 542 -24.64 -16.78 -20.15
CA VAL A 542 -24.53 -17.91 -19.20
C VAL A 542 -23.40 -18.89 -19.53
N ASP A 543 -22.98 -18.94 -20.79
CA ASP A 543 -21.95 -19.80 -21.37
C ASP A 543 -20.69 -19.02 -21.82
N CYS A 544 -20.59 -17.71 -21.58
CA CYS A 544 -19.46 -16.89 -22.02
C CYS A 544 -18.97 -15.90 -20.95
N VAL A 545 -17.73 -16.09 -20.50
CA VAL A 545 -16.98 -15.15 -19.66
C VAL A 545 -15.93 -14.38 -20.45
N LYS A 546 -15.60 -13.17 -19.99
CA LYS A 546 -14.61 -12.28 -20.57
C LYS A 546 -13.69 -11.68 -19.49
N LEU A 547 -12.40 -11.65 -19.77
CA LEU A 547 -11.38 -11.04 -18.92
C LEU A 547 -11.37 -9.51 -19.10
N GLY A 548 -11.31 -8.75 -18.00
CA GLY A 548 -11.30 -7.29 -18.02
C GLY A 548 -10.49 -6.67 -16.86
N ASP A 549 -10.62 -5.34 -16.72
CA ASP A 549 -9.84 -4.47 -15.83
C ASP A 549 -8.31 -4.50 -16.06
N PHE A 550 -7.89 -3.80 -17.12
CA PHE A 550 -6.49 -3.73 -17.55
C PHE A 550 -5.68 -2.61 -16.88
N GLY A 551 -6.24 -1.88 -15.90
CA GLY A 551 -5.60 -0.70 -15.29
C GLY A 551 -4.24 -1.00 -14.63
N LEU A 552 -4.06 -2.22 -14.11
CA LEU A 552 -2.78 -2.69 -13.56
C LEU A 552 -1.87 -3.37 -14.59
N SER A 553 -2.36 -3.70 -15.77
CA SER A 553 -1.64 -4.56 -16.71
C SER A 553 -0.56 -3.79 -17.48
N ARG A 554 0.52 -4.46 -17.91
CA ARG A 554 1.68 -3.83 -18.53
C ARG A 554 2.30 -4.71 -19.63
N TYR A 555 2.85 -4.05 -20.65
CA TYR A 555 3.67 -4.68 -21.69
C TYR A 555 5.06 -5.00 -21.12
N MET A 556 5.63 -6.14 -21.50
CA MET A 556 7.03 -6.45 -21.23
C MET A 556 7.86 -6.11 -22.46
N GLU A 557 8.72 -5.09 -22.32
CA GLU A 557 9.86 -4.88 -23.21
C GLU A 557 10.89 -6.02 -23.03
N ASP A 558 12.10 -5.91 -23.58
CA ASP A 558 13.07 -7.02 -23.55
C ASP A 558 13.64 -7.33 -22.15
N SER A 559 13.19 -6.62 -21.10
CA SER A 559 13.32 -7.03 -19.71
C SER A 559 12.27 -8.08 -19.31
N SER A 560 12.71 -9.18 -18.70
CA SER A 560 11.88 -10.37 -18.45
C SER A 560 10.77 -10.23 -17.39
N TYR A 561 10.55 -9.02 -16.83
CA TYR A 561 9.62 -8.78 -15.72
C TYR A 561 9.31 -7.30 -15.44
N TYR A 562 8.22 -7.05 -14.73
CA TYR A 562 7.82 -5.73 -14.21
C TYR A 562 7.90 -5.64 -12.67
N LYS A 563 8.22 -4.46 -12.11
CA LYS A 563 8.23 -4.17 -10.65
C LYS A 563 7.16 -3.13 -10.25
N ALA A 564 6.31 -3.46 -9.28
CA ALA A 564 5.18 -2.60 -8.87
C ALA A 564 5.46 -1.61 -7.73
N SER A 565 4.78 -0.46 -7.78
CA SER A 565 4.84 0.62 -6.78
C SER A 565 4.07 0.34 -5.48
N LYS A 566 4.26 1.21 -4.47
CA LYS A 566 3.57 1.16 -3.17
C LYS A 566 2.04 1.31 -3.37
N GLY A 567 1.27 0.36 -2.84
CA GLY A 567 -0.20 0.29 -2.99
C GLY A 567 -0.79 -0.97 -2.34
N LYS A 568 -2.11 -1.00 -2.11
CA LYS A 568 -2.81 -2.14 -1.47
C LYS A 568 -2.95 -3.31 -2.44
N LEU A 569 -2.10 -4.32 -2.27
CA LEU A 569 -2.01 -5.48 -3.16
C LEU A 569 -3.00 -6.61 -2.83
N PRO A 570 -3.44 -7.41 -3.83
CA PRO A 570 -4.29 -8.58 -3.63
C PRO A 570 -3.48 -9.81 -3.19
N ILE A 571 -2.77 -9.72 -2.05
CA ILE A 571 -1.79 -10.70 -1.55
C ILE A 571 -2.27 -12.17 -1.65
N LYS A 572 -3.54 -12.44 -1.37
CA LYS A 572 -4.12 -13.81 -1.38
C LYS A 572 -4.23 -14.47 -2.76
N TRP A 573 -4.10 -13.70 -3.83
CA TRP A 573 -4.07 -14.18 -5.22
C TRP A 573 -2.64 -14.26 -5.77
N MET A 574 -1.74 -13.41 -5.26
CA MET A 574 -0.42 -13.19 -5.85
C MET A 574 0.54 -14.38 -5.71
N ALA A 575 1.45 -14.48 -6.66
CA ALA A 575 2.54 -15.44 -6.61
C ALA A 575 3.61 -15.06 -5.55
N PRO A 576 4.35 -16.03 -4.98
CA PRO A 576 5.35 -15.77 -3.94
C PRO A 576 6.40 -14.74 -4.35
N GLU A 577 6.88 -14.81 -5.60
CA GLU A 577 7.87 -13.87 -6.13
C GLU A 577 7.30 -12.45 -6.33
N SER A 578 5.99 -12.34 -6.56
CA SER A 578 5.29 -11.06 -6.66
C SER A 578 5.05 -10.43 -5.29
N ILE A 579 4.89 -11.24 -4.23
CA ILE A 579 4.79 -10.77 -2.85
C ILE A 579 6.17 -10.33 -2.35
N ASN A 580 7.15 -11.23 -2.39
CA ASN A 580 8.49 -11.02 -1.82
C ASN A 580 9.32 -9.97 -2.59
N PHE A 581 9.28 -10.00 -3.93
CA PHE A 581 10.18 -9.22 -4.79
C PHE A 581 9.46 -8.19 -5.68
N ARG A 582 8.14 -8.05 -5.53
CA ARG A 582 7.27 -7.19 -6.37
C ARG A 582 7.36 -7.50 -7.88
N ARG A 583 7.81 -8.71 -8.24
CA ARG A 583 8.01 -9.17 -9.62
C ARG A 583 6.72 -9.68 -10.25
N PHE A 584 6.39 -9.20 -11.44
CA PHE A 584 5.28 -9.69 -12.24
C PHE A 584 5.76 -10.19 -13.60
N THR A 585 5.31 -11.38 -13.99
CA THR A 585 5.61 -12.10 -15.25
C THR A 585 4.41 -12.98 -15.66
N THR A 586 4.45 -13.57 -16.85
CA THR A 586 3.50 -14.62 -17.26
C THR A 586 3.42 -15.78 -16.25
N ALA A 587 4.54 -16.15 -15.61
CA ALA A 587 4.53 -17.22 -14.59
C ALA A 587 3.79 -16.80 -13.30
N SER A 588 3.80 -15.52 -12.94
CA SER A 588 2.97 -15.01 -11.83
C SER A 588 1.48 -14.93 -12.22
N ASP A 589 1.18 -14.63 -13.48
CA ASP A 589 -0.19 -14.68 -14.02
C ASP A 589 -0.72 -16.12 -14.03
N VAL A 590 0.11 -17.13 -14.34
CA VAL A 590 -0.26 -18.55 -14.24
C VAL A 590 -0.63 -18.94 -12.81
N TRP A 591 0.11 -18.46 -11.80
CA TRP A 591 -0.25 -18.67 -10.40
C TRP A 591 -1.61 -18.05 -10.05
N MET A 592 -1.82 -16.78 -10.42
CA MET A 592 -3.08 -16.05 -10.20
C MET A 592 -4.25 -16.73 -10.93
N PHE A 593 -4.04 -17.22 -12.14
CA PHE A 593 -5.01 -18.05 -12.87
C PHE A 593 -5.34 -19.36 -12.15
N GLY A 594 -4.34 -20.04 -11.56
CA GLY A 594 -4.55 -21.20 -10.69
C GLY A 594 -5.49 -20.87 -9.52
N VAL A 595 -5.28 -19.72 -8.86
CA VAL A 595 -6.19 -19.23 -7.81
C VAL A 595 -7.57 -18.89 -8.36
N CYS A 596 -7.66 -18.30 -9.55
CA CYS A 596 -8.93 -17.97 -10.20
C CYS A 596 -9.75 -19.22 -10.57
N MET A 597 -9.12 -20.29 -11.09
CA MET A 597 -9.79 -21.57 -11.31
C MET A 597 -10.34 -22.16 -10.00
N TRP A 598 -9.60 -22.03 -8.90
CA TRP A 598 -10.07 -22.43 -7.57
C TRP A 598 -11.25 -21.57 -7.09
N GLU A 599 -11.22 -20.25 -7.28
CA GLU A 599 -12.37 -19.37 -6.99
C GLU A 599 -13.62 -19.76 -7.77
N ILE A 600 -13.47 -20.14 -9.04
CA ILE A 600 -14.56 -20.59 -9.91
C ILE A 600 -15.20 -21.87 -9.36
N LEU A 601 -14.40 -22.90 -9.07
CA LEU A 601 -14.91 -24.15 -8.48
C LEU A 601 -15.45 -24.00 -7.05
N MET A 602 -14.96 -23.01 -6.30
CA MET A 602 -15.45 -22.67 -4.96
C MET A 602 -16.57 -21.63 -4.97
N PHE A 603 -17.21 -21.39 -6.12
CA PHE A 603 -18.36 -20.49 -6.28
C PHE A 603 -18.12 -19.07 -5.71
N GLY A 604 -16.94 -18.49 -5.97
CA GLY A 604 -16.59 -17.12 -5.56
C GLY A 604 -16.23 -16.94 -4.08
N ILE A 605 -16.00 -18.02 -3.33
CA ILE A 605 -15.37 -17.98 -2.01
C ILE A 605 -13.96 -17.38 -2.13
N LYS A 606 -13.56 -16.53 -1.17
CA LYS A 606 -12.25 -15.88 -1.20
C LYS A 606 -11.14 -16.90 -0.88
N PRO A 607 -10.01 -16.92 -1.61
CA PRO A 607 -8.86 -17.74 -1.23
C PRO A 607 -8.36 -17.35 0.15
N PHE A 608 -7.83 -18.32 0.91
CA PHE A 608 -7.32 -18.13 2.28
C PHE A 608 -8.29 -17.35 3.19
N GLN A 609 -9.59 -17.69 3.19
CA GLN A 609 -10.58 -17.09 4.08
C GLN A 609 -10.16 -17.27 5.57
N GLY A 610 -10.37 -16.25 6.40
CA GLY A 610 -9.93 -16.24 7.81
C GLY A 610 -8.44 -15.96 8.06
N VAL A 611 -7.56 -16.14 7.06
CA VAL A 611 -6.11 -15.89 7.20
C VAL A 611 -5.79 -14.40 7.03
N LYS A 612 -4.87 -13.82 7.82
CA LYS A 612 -4.40 -12.42 7.61
C LYS A 612 -3.42 -12.37 6.44
N ASN A 613 -3.34 -11.24 5.72
CA ASN A 613 -2.46 -11.14 4.54
C ASN A 613 -0.98 -11.48 4.83
N ASN A 614 -0.48 -11.09 6.01
CA ASN A 614 0.91 -11.32 6.40
C ASN A 614 1.22 -12.81 6.63
N ASP A 615 0.22 -13.61 7.04
CA ASP A 615 0.41 -15.04 7.31
C ASP A 615 0.40 -15.88 6.01
N VAL A 616 -0.19 -15.34 4.93
CA VAL A 616 -0.39 -16.04 3.65
C VAL A 616 0.94 -16.46 3.04
N ILE A 617 1.95 -15.57 3.05
CA ILE A 617 3.26 -15.88 2.48
C ILE A 617 3.92 -17.01 3.27
N GLY A 618 3.92 -16.95 4.61
CA GLY A 618 4.50 -18.00 5.47
C GLY A 618 3.90 -19.39 5.21
N ARG A 619 2.57 -19.47 5.10
CA ARG A 619 1.85 -20.70 4.75
C ARG A 619 2.28 -21.26 3.39
N ILE A 620 2.26 -20.42 2.34
CA ILE A 620 2.66 -20.80 0.98
C ILE A 620 4.14 -21.24 0.95
N GLU A 621 4.98 -20.58 1.73
CA GLU A 621 6.40 -20.85 1.88
C GLU A 621 6.72 -22.15 2.63
N ASN A 622 5.84 -22.58 3.54
CA ASN A 622 5.85 -23.88 4.21
C ASN A 622 5.26 -25.01 3.34
N GLY A 623 4.76 -24.69 2.14
CA GLY A 623 4.19 -25.66 1.19
C GLY A 623 2.67 -25.79 1.24
N GLU A 624 1.96 -25.06 2.11
CA GLU A 624 0.49 -25.06 2.11
C GLU A 624 -0.05 -24.55 0.77
N ARG A 625 -1.16 -25.16 0.30
CA ARG A 625 -1.90 -24.76 -0.90
C ARG A 625 -3.39 -24.77 -0.60
N LEU A 626 -4.17 -24.12 -1.46
CA LEU A 626 -5.63 -24.12 -1.36
C LEU A 626 -6.15 -25.55 -1.55
N ALA A 627 -7.03 -26.00 -0.67
CA ALA A 627 -7.54 -27.37 -0.66
C ALA A 627 -8.38 -27.68 -1.92
N MET A 628 -8.46 -28.97 -2.30
CA MET A 628 -9.25 -29.43 -3.44
C MET A 628 -10.74 -29.07 -3.27
N PRO A 629 -11.36 -28.35 -4.24
CA PRO A 629 -12.77 -28.02 -4.17
C PRO A 629 -13.68 -29.27 -4.16
N PRO A 630 -14.85 -29.23 -3.52
CA PRO A 630 -15.83 -30.31 -3.61
C PRO A 630 -16.20 -30.61 -5.08
N GLN A 631 -16.33 -31.89 -5.41
CA GLN A 631 -16.68 -32.37 -6.77
C GLN A 631 -15.65 -31.99 -7.87
N CYS A 632 -14.47 -31.48 -7.52
CA CYS A 632 -13.40 -31.21 -8.50
C CYS A 632 -12.79 -32.51 -9.07
N PRO A 633 -12.66 -32.66 -10.41
CA PRO A 633 -11.91 -33.76 -11.01
C PRO A 633 -10.43 -33.76 -10.57
N PRO A 634 -9.84 -34.92 -10.21
CA PRO A 634 -8.43 -34.99 -9.80
C PRO A 634 -7.45 -34.46 -10.87
N THR A 635 -7.78 -34.61 -12.15
CA THR A 635 -7.01 -34.08 -13.29
C THR A 635 -6.96 -32.55 -13.28
N LEU A 636 -8.09 -31.90 -12.96
CA LEU A 636 -8.20 -30.45 -12.86
C LEU A 636 -7.49 -29.88 -11.63
N TYR A 637 -7.60 -30.55 -10.48
CA TYR A 637 -6.85 -30.13 -9.28
C TYR A 637 -5.33 -30.37 -9.44
N SER A 638 -4.92 -31.43 -10.14
CA SER A 638 -3.52 -31.63 -10.56
C SER A 638 -3.03 -30.46 -11.42
N LEU A 639 -3.87 -29.93 -12.32
CA LEU A 639 -3.54 -28.75 -13.12
C LEU A 639 -3.40 -27.47 -12.27
N MET A 640 -4.28 -27.24 -11.28
CA MET A 640 -4.15 -26.11 -10.33
C MET A 640 -2.86 -26.20 -9.52
N THR A 641 -2.53 -27.38 -8.99
CA THR A 641 -1.31 -27.57 -8.18
C THR A 641 -0.02 -27.40 -8.99
N LYS A 642 0.01 -27.74 -10.29
CA LYS A 642 1.09 -27.36 -11.21
C LYS A 642 1.23 -25.84 -11.34
N CYS A 643 0.12 -25.09 -11.44
CA CYS A 643 0.14 -23.62 -11.46
C CYS A 643 0.72 -23.04 -10.15
N TRP A 644 0.50 -23.70 -9.02
CA TRP A 644 1.03 -23.30 -7.71
C TRP A 644 2.39 -23.91 -7.34
N SER A 645 3.18 -24.36 -8.33
CA SER A 645 4.60 -24.62 -8.11
C SER A 645 5.28 -23.36 -7.55
N TYR A 646 6.01 -23.49 -6.44
CA TYR A 646 6.69 -22.35 -5.82
C TYR A 646 7.70 -21.72 -6.79
N ASP A 647 8.49 -22.56 -7.46
CA ASP A 647 9.44 -22.19 -8.50
C ASP A 647 8.68 -21.74 -9.78
N PRO A 648 8.78 -20.46 -10.19
CA PRO A 648 8.07 -19.95 -11.36
C PRO A 648 8.43 -20.67 -12.66
N SER A 649 9.66 -21.18 -12.79
CA SER A 649 10.15 -21.85 -14.01
C SER A 649 9.50 -23.21 -14.25
N LYS A 650 8.87 -23.80 -13.22
CA LYS A 650 8.18 -25.10 -13.26
C LYS A 650 6.67 -25.00 -13.49
N ARG A 651 6.13 -23.79 -13.59
CA ARG A 651 4.71 -23.56 -13.86
C ARG A 651 4.44 -23.76 -15.37
N PRO A 652 3.33 -24.40 -15.77
CA PRO A 652 2.99 -24.59 -17.17
C PRO A 652 2.67 -23.25 -17.86
N ARG A 653 2.81 -23.18 -19.19
CA ARG A 653 2.42 -21.99 -19.96
C ARG A 653 0.91 -21.97 -20.23
N PHE A 654 0.36 -20.81 -20.59
CA PHE A 654 -1.09 -20.70 -20.87
C PHE A 654 -1.52 -21.51 -22.09
N THR A 655 -0.63 -21.68 -23.08
CA THR A 655 -0.85 -22.58 -24.22
C THR A 655 -1.02 -24.05 -23.80
N GLU A 656 -0.25 -24.52 -22.82
CA GLU A 656 -0.38 -25.87 -22.25
C GLU A 656 -1.65 -25.99 -21.41
N LEU A 657 -1.92 -25.01 -20.54
CA LEU A 657 -3.13 -24.95 -19.71
C LEU A 657 -4.41 -24.99 -20.54
N LYS A 658 -4.48 -24.19 -21.61
CA LYS A 658 -5.58 -24.19 -22.58
C LYS A 658 -5.82 -25.58 -23.15
N THR A 659 -4.75 -26.28 -23.52
CA THR A 659 -4.84 -27.61 -24.13
C THR A 659 -5.37 -28.64 -23.12
N GLN A 660 -4.82 -28.67 -21.90
CA GLN A 660 -5.27 -29.59 -20.85
C GLN A 660 -6.71 -29.30 -20.38
N LEU A 661 -7.11 -28.03 -20.24
CA LEU A 661 -8.49 -27.64 -19.93
C LEU A 661 -9.47 -28.02 -21.05
N SER A 662 -9.06 -27.96 -22.32
CA SER A 662 -9.89 -28.42 -23.44
C SER A 662 -10.21 -29.91 -23.34
N THR A 663 -9.22 -30.74 -23.03
CA THR A 663 -9.40 -32.19 -22.86
C THR A 663 -10.30 -32.51 -21.68
N ILE A 664 -10.03 -31.90 -20.51
CA ILE A 664 -10.83 -32.09 -19.29
C ILE A 664 -12.30 -31.67 -19.51
N LEU A 665 -12.54 -30.59 -20.27
CA LEU A 665 -13.89 -30.13 -20.59
C LEU A 665 -14.68 -31.13 -21.45
N GLU A 666 -14.06 -31.70 -22.48
CA GLU A 666 -14.74 -32.69 -23.33
C GLU A 666 -14.95 -34.04 -22.61
N GLU A 667 -14.02 -34.45 -21.74
CA GLU A 667 -14.20 -35.59 -20.84
C GLU A 667 -15.41 -35.39 -19.90
N GLU A 668 -15.51 -34.23 -19.24
CA GLU A 668 -16.64 -33.96 -18.33
C GLU A 668 -17.97 -33.87 -19.08
N LYS A 669 -18.02 -33.22 -20.25
CA LYS A 669 -19.22 -33.19 -21.11
C LYS A 669 -19.67 -34.60 -21.51
N LEU A 670 -18.74 -35.51 -21.81
CA LEU A 670 -19.06 -36.90 -22.15
C LEU A 670 -19.62 -37.63 -20.93
N GLN A 671 -18.98 -37.50 -19.76
CA GLN A 671 -19.47 -38.09 -18.51
C GLN A 671 -20.85 -37.55 -18.14
N GLN A 672 -21.10 -36.24 -18.28
CA GLN A 672 -22.39 -35.62 -18.02
C GLN A 672 -23.49 -36.17 -18.93
N LYS A 673 -23.22 -36.31 -20.24
CA LYS A 673 -24.15 -36.95 -21.18
C LYS A 673 -24.49 -38.38 -20.76
N GLU A 674 -23.50 -39.18 -20.37
CA GLU A 674 -23.75 -40.55 -19.90
C GLU A 674 -24.52 -40.58 -18.57
N ARG A 675 -24.24 -39.69 -17.61
CA ARG A 675 -25.04 -39.54 -16.38
C ARG A 675 -26.51 -39.20 -16.70
N SER A 676 -26.77 -38.26 -17.61
CA SER A 676 -28.12 -37.92 -18.06
C SER A 676 -28.81 -39.09 -18.78
N ARG A 677 -28.09 -39.89 -19.58
CA ARG A 677 -28.64 -41.10 -20.23
C ARG A 677 -28.96 -42.21 -19.23
N MET A 678 -28.14 -42.41 -18.21
CA MET A 678 -28.41 -43.36 -17.13
C MET A 678 -29.63 -42.96 -16.31
N GLU A 679 -29.76 -41.68 -15.97
CA GLU A 679 -30.92 -41.16 -15.24
C GLU A 679 -32.21 -41.26 -16.07
N MET A 680 -32.17 -40.93 -17.37
CA MET A 680 -33.31 -41.11 -18.28
C MET A 680 -33.75 -42.59 -18.36
N ARG A 681 -32.80 -43.54 -18.44
CA ARG A 681 -33.10 -44.98 -18.39
C ARG A 681 -33.75 -45.37 -17.06
N ARG A 682 -33.28 -44.81 -15.94
CA ARG A 682 -33.81 -45.09 -14.60
C ARG A 682 -35.25 -44.59 -14.46
N GLN A 683 -35.57 -43.42 -14.99
CA GLN A 683 -36.92 -42.85 -14.97
C GLN A 683 -37.91 -43.65 -15.83
N VAL A 684 -37.48 -44.14 -17.01
CA VAL A 684 -38.31 -45.01 -17.87
C VAL A 684 -38.69 -46.32 -17.16
N THR A 685 -37.79 -46.92 -16.38
CA THR A 685 -38.09 -48.15 -15.62
C THR A 685 -39.13 -47.96 -14.51
N VAL A 686 -39.23 -46.77 -13.92
CA VAL A 686 -40.19 -46.45 -12.84
C VAL A 686 -41.60 -46.15 -13.38
N SER A 687 -41.72 -45.82 -14.67
CA SER A 687 -43.00 -45.42 -15.31
C SER A 687 -44.03 -46.55 -15.50
N TRP A 688 -43.69 -47.81 -15.22
CA TRP A 688 -44.57 -48.96 -15.48
C TRP A 688 -45.41 -49.42 -14.26
N ASP A 689 -45.15 -48.89 -13.07
CA ASP A 689 -45.75 -49.37 -11.81
C ASP A 689 -46.84 -48.42 -11.26
N SER A 690 -47.69 -47.87 -12.15
CA SER A 690 -48.75 -46.92 -11.76
C SER A 690 -49.96 -46.95 -12.69
N GLY A 691 -50.86 -47.91 -12.46
CA GLY A 691 -52.28 -47.76 -12.79
C GLY A 691 -52.76 -48.35 -14.13
N GLY A 692 -52.81 -49.67 -14.24
CA GLY A 692 -53.55 -50.39 -15.28
C GLY A 692 -53.97 -51.77 -14.76
N THR A 693 -55.27 -52.08 -14.86
CA THR A 693 -55.97 -53.23 -14.27
C THR A 693 -55.24 -54.58 -14.23
N ASP A 694 -55.42 -55.28 -13.11
CA ASP A 694 -54.98 -56.66 -12.84
C ASP A 694 -55.56 -57.68 -13.85
N GLU A 695 -54.82 -57.93 -14.93
CA GLU A 695 -55.03 -59.10 -15.78
C GLU A 695 -53.67 -59.68 -16.21
N ALA A 696 -53.33 -60.84 -15.65
CA ALA A 696 -52.08 -61.53 -15.97
C ALA A 696 -52.08 -62.03 -17.43
N PRO A 697 -50.99 -61.87 -18.20
CA PRO A 697 -50.93 -62.37 -19.57
C PRO A 697 -51.13 -63.89 -19.62
N PRO A 698 -51.98 -64.42 -20.53
CA PRO A 698 -52.21 -65.85 -20.62
C PRO A 698 -50.91 -66.57 -21.01
N LYS A 699 -50.55 -67.60 -20.22
CA LYS A 699 -49.40 -68.47 -20.52
C LYS A 699 -49.57 -69.09 -21.91
N PRO A 700 -48.58 -69.00 -22.82
CA PRO A 700 -48.65 -69.69 -24.10
C PRO A 700 -48.77 -71.19 -23.89
N SER A 701 -49.88 -71.76 -24.34
CA SER A 701 -50.16 -73.20 -24.24
C SER A 701 -49.20 -73.96 -25.15
N ARG A 702 -48.38 -74.86 -24.58
CA ARG A 702 -47.49 -75.73 -25.35
C ARG A 702 -48.23 -77.02 -25.73
N PRO A 703 -48.45 -77.32 -27.03
CA PRO A 703 -49.05 -78.59 -27.44
C PRO A 703 -48.17 -79.79 -27.07
N GLY A 704 -48.78 -80.96 -26.87
CA GLY A 704 -48.18 -82.06 -26.11
C GLY A 704 -47.53 -83.20 -26.91
N TYR A 705 -46.82 -84.03 -26.13
CA TYR A 705 -46.34 -85.40 -26.40
C TYR A 705 -45.26 -85.62 -27.49
N PRO A 706 -44.52 -86.75 -27.47
CA PRO A 706 -44.48 -87.82 -26.45
C PRO A 706 -43.09 -88.08 -25.81
N SER A 707 -43.06 -88.81 -24.69
CA SER A 707 -41.85 -89.50 -24.22
C SER A 707 -41.63 -90.83 -24.94
N PRO A 708 -40.38 -91.16 -25.26
CA PRO A 708 -39.79 -92.49 -25.06
C PRO A 708 -38.91 -92.45 -23.78
N ARG A 709 -38.87 -93.45 -22.89
CA ARG A 709 -38.13 -94.74 -23.03
C ARG A 709 -36.72 -94.55 -23.61
N SER A 710 -35.63 -95.05 -23.03
CA SER A 710 -35.37 -95.83 -21.81
C SER A 710 -33.85 -96.13 -21.76
N SER A 711 -33.26 -96.43 -20.59
CA SER A 711 -32.10 -97.35 -20.36
C SER A 711 -30.79 -97.17 -21.19
N GLU A 712 -29.54 -97.35 -20.76
CA GLU A 712 -28.82 -97.92 -19.59
C GLU A 712 -27.54 -97.05 -19.39
N GLY A 713 -26.63 -97.19 -18.42
CA GLY A 713 -26.46 -97.98 -17.19
C GLY A 713 -25.46 -97.15 -16.33
N PHE A 714 -24.73 -97.58 -15.30
CA PHE A 714 -24.50 -98.83 -14.57
C PHE A 714 -23.62 -98.41 -13.35
N TYR A 715 -23.70 -99.08 -12.20
CA TYR A 715 -22.81 -98.89 -11.03
C TYR A 715 -21.39 -99.49 -11.31
N PRO A 716 -20.35 -99.40 -10.42
CA PRO A 716 -20.32 -98.92 -9.02
C PRO A 716 -19.15 -97.96 -8.63
N SER A 717 -19.13 -97.63 -7.33
CA SER A 717 -18.09 -96.98 -6.50
C SER A 717 -16.71 -97.67 -6.52
N PRO A 718 -15.65 -97.23 -5.76
CA PRO A 718 -15.58 -96.10 -4.82
C PRO A 718 -14.28 -95.23 -4.88
N GLN A 719 -14.25 -94.11 -4.11
CA GLN A 719 -13.15 -93.80 -3.18
C GLN A 719 -13.48 -92.61 -2.22
N HIS A 720 -13.59 -92.94 -0.93
CA HIS A 720 -13.33 -92.09 0.25
C HIS A 720 -11.89 -92.40 0.75
N PRO A 721 -11.32 -91.80 1.84
CA PRO A 721 -11.88 -90.90 2.88
C PRO A 721 -11.07 -89.59 3.09
N GLY A 722 -11.44 -88.67 4.01
CA GLY A 722 -12.55 -88.71 4.98
C GLY A 722 -12.76 -87.43 5.83
N HIS A 723 -13.72 -87.54 6.75
CA HIS A 723 -14.24 -86.56 7.72
C HIS A 723 -13.25 -86.24 8.89
N TYR A 724 -13.45 -85.33 9.87
CA TYR A 724 -14.66 -85.05 10.69
C TYR A 724 -14.66 -83.68 11.40
N GLN A 725 -15.82 -83.32 11.98
CA GLN A 725 -16.09 -82.14 12.82
C GLN A 725 -15.94 -82.40 14.33
N MET A 726 -15.50 -81.36 15.05
CA MET A 726 -15.96 -80.88 16.38
C MET A 726 -15.86 -81.74 17.68
N ALA A 727 -15.04 -81.21 18.61
CA ALA A 727 -15.14 -81.22 20.09
C ALA A 727 -14.92 -82.51 20.95
N GLY A 728 -13.93 -82.44 21.85
CA GLY A 728 -13.73 -83.32 23.02
C GLY A 728 -12.45 -83.01 23.83
N TYR A 729 -12.56 -82.75 25.14
CA TYR A 729 -11.47 -82.64 26.15
C TYR A 729 -11.33 -83.99 26.93
N PRO A 730 -10.35 -84.23 27.85
CA PRO A 730 -9.24 -83.39 28.38
C PRO A 730 -7.82 -83.99 28.23
N GLY A 731 -6.70 -83.23 28.20
CA GLY A 731 -5.89 -82.76 29.37
C GLY A 731 -4.66 -83.67 29.62
N PRO A 732 -3.55 -83.26 30.33
CA PRO A 732 -3.26 -81.98 31.00
C PRO A 732 -1.85 -81.34 30.72
N HIS A 733 -1.59 -80.20 31.41
CA HIS A 733 -0.30 -79.53 31.73
C HIS A 733 0.17 -78.26 30.96
N THR A 734 0.44 -77.21 31.76
CA THR A 734 1.22 -75.97 31.52
C THR A 734 0.83 -75.10 30.30
N LEU A 735 -0.11 -74.12 30.35
CA LEU A 735 -0.36 -72.94 31.22
C LEU A 735 0.62 -71.75 31.05
N PRO A 736 0.15 -70.48 31.14
CA PRO A 736 -1.10 -69.90 30.61
C PRO A 736 -0.89 -68.49 29.98
N SER A 737 -1.93 -67.65 29.91
CA SER A 737 -2.03 -66.45 29.07
C SER A 737 -2.73 -65.25 29.75
N VAL A 738 -2.90 -64.13 29.01
CA VAL A 738 -3.88 -63.02 29.17
C VAL A 738 -3.57 -61.92 30.25
N PRO A 739 -4.30 -60.76 30.39
CA PRO A 739 -3.76 -59.46 29.92
C PRO A 739 -3.97 -58.23 30.86
N SER A 740 -3.70 -57.03 30.31
CA SER A 740 -4.32 -55.72 30.61
C SER A 740 -3.71 -54.79 31.67
N ALA A 741 -3.67 -53.50 31.28
CA ALA A 741 -3.73 -52.26 32.07
C ALA A 741 -2.68 -51.91 33.17
N LEU A 742 -2.53 -50.59 33.33
CA LEU A 742 -1.90 -49.82 34.42
C LEU A 742 -0.35 -49.74 34.50
N TYR A 743 0.06 -48.63 35.12
CA TYR A 743 1.43 -48.09 35.27
C TYR A 743 2.39 -49.00 36.05
N PRO A 744 3.70 -48.74 35.95
CA PRO A 744 4.40 -48.32 37.18
C PRO A 744 5.48 -47.22 37.00
N PRO A 745 5.62 -46.32 37.98
CA PRO A 745 6.91 -45.84 38.53
C PRO A 745 7.21 -46.59 39.86
N PRO A 746 8.29 -46.28 40.62
CA PRO A 746 9.62 -45.73 40.32
C PRO A 746 10.69 -46.86 40.55
N ALA A 747 12.02 -46.71 40.68
CA ALA A 747 12.86 -45.59 41.13
C ALA A 747 14.37 -45.81 40.81
N ALA A 748 15.12 -44.69 40.83
CA ALA A 748 16.51 -44.51 41.29
C ALA A 748 17.69 -45.31 40.67
N MET A 749 18.92 -44.80 40.61
CA MET A 749 19.50 -43.43 40.73
C MET A 749 20.98 -43.56 40.27
N LEU A 750 21.48 -42.68 39.40
CA LEU A 750 22.82 -42.09 39.52
C LEU A 750 22.98 -40.88 38.60
N ASP A 751 23.61 -39.83 39.13
CA ASP A 751 23.62 -38.44 38.65
C ASP A 751 24.05 -38.18 37.19
N THR A 752 23.36 -37.23 36.56
CA THR A 752 24.00 -36.07 35.90
C THR A 752 22.99 -34.93 35.69
N HIS A 753 22.70 -34.18 36.75
CA HIS A 753 21.92 -32.93 36.69
C HIS A 753 22.67 -31.78 37.36
N HIS A 754 23.22 -30.86 36.57
CA HIS A 754 23.36 -29.42 36.81
C HIS A 754 23.72 -28.78 35.46
N ASP A 755 22.74 -28.10 34.81
CA ASP A 755 22.95 -27.05 33.77
C ASP A 755 21.69 -26.71 32.92
N ARG A 756 20.59 -27.46 33.01
CA ARG A 756 19.37 -27.22 32.17
C ARG A 756 18.18 -26.55 32.85
N ALA A 757 18.33 -26.08 34.10
CA ALA A 757 17.25 -25.40 34.84
C ALA A 757 17.26 -23.86 34.70
N VAL A 758 18.36 -23.26 34.25
CA VAL A 758 18.53 -21.79 34.24
C VAL A 758 17.87 -21.13 33.03
N ASP A 759 17.85 -21.81 31.88
CA ASP A 759 17.51 -21.24 30.56
C ASP A 759 15.99 -21.00 30.37
N MET A 760 15.14 -21.83 31.00
CA MET A 760 13.68 -21.70 30.89
C MET A 760 13.11 -20.56 31.76
N GLN A 761 13.76 -20.27 32.89
CA GLN A 761 13.37 -19.17 33.79
C GLN A 761 13.73 -17.81 33.18
N GLN A 762 14.87 -17.73 32.47
CA GLN A 762 15.33 -16.51 31.81
C GLN A 762 14.43 -16.10 30.64
N CYS A 763 14.01 -17.05 29.81
CA CYS A 763 13.18 -16.76 28.63
C CYS A 763 11.78 -16.21 29.00
N VAL A 764 11.17 -16.70 30.09
CA VAL A 764 9.89 -16.16 30.60
C VAL A 764 10.09 -14.78 31.25
N GLY A 765 11.16 -14.58 32.02
CA GLY A 765 11.47 -13.28 32.63
C GLY A 765 11.70 -12.17 31.60
N GLN A 766 12.41 -12.47 30.50
CA GLN A 766 12.67 -11.52 29.42
C GLN A 766 11.40 -11.16 28.63
N GLN A 767 10.41 -12.05 28.60
CA GLN A 767 9.11 -11.81 27.95
C GLN A 767 8.12 -11.06 28.86
N CYS A 768 8.22 -11.20 30.20
CA CYS A 768 7.52 -10.32 31.15
C CYS A 768 8.05 -8.88 31.10
N LEU A 769 9.39 -8.69 31.09
CA LEU A 769 9.99 -7.35 31.05
C LEU A 769 9.58 -6.55 29.80
N LEU A 770 9.49 -7.19 28.63
CA LEU A 770 8.98 -6.54 27.41
C LEU A 770 7.48 -6.19 27.48
N MET A 771 6.69 -6.95 28.25
CA MET A 771 5.27 -6.65 28.48
C MET A 771 5.11 -5.50 29.49
N GLU A 772 5.92 -5.44 30.54
CA GLU A 772 5.98 -4.31 31.49
C GLU A 772 6.47 -3.02 30.82
N GLU A 773 7.44 -3.10 29.92
CA GLU A 773 7.90 -1.96 29.12
C GLU A 773 6.79 -1.44 28.19
N GLN A 774 6.05 -2.34 27.51
CA GLN A 774 4.88 -1.94 26.72
C GLN A 774 3.73 -1.36 27.57
N LEU A 775 3.52 -1.86 28.79
CA LEU A 775 2.54 -1.31 29.73
C LEU A 775 2.96 0.08 30.21
N MET A 776 4.23 0.31 30.55
CA MET A 776 4.75 1.63 30.89
C MET A 776 4.59 2.62 29.73
N ILE A 777 4.88 2.22 28.49
CA ILE A 777 4.70 3.08 27.31
C ILE A 777 3.22 3.43 27.09
N GLN A 778 2.30 2.46 27.25
CA GLN A 778 0.86 2.75 27.16
C GLN A 778 0.34 3.65 28.30
N GLN A 779 0.85 3.46 29.51
CA GLN A 779 0.49 4.29 30.66
C GLN A 779 1.03 5.72 30.51
N GLN A 780 2.24 5.88 29.99
CA GLN A 780 2.84 7.18 29.69
C GLN A 780 2.07 7.93 28.59
N GLN A 781 1.65 7.23 27.52
CA GLN A 781 0.77 7.81 26.48
C GLN A 781 -0.59 8.24 27.04
N MET A 782 -1.19 7.42 27.92
CA MET A 782 -2.44 7.77 28.62
C MET A 782 -2.30 9.03 29.48
N GLU A 783 -1.19 9.16 30.22
CA GLU A 783 -0.91 10.36 31.00
C GLU A 783 -0.60 11.59 30.14
N GLU A 784 0.03 11.44 28.98
CA GLU A 784 0.24 12.54 28.03
C GLU A 784 -1.08 13.04 27.43
N ASP A 785 -1.95 12.13 27.00
CA ASP A 785 -3.31 12.48 26.53
C ASP A 785 -4.15 13.11 27.64
N GLN A 786 -4.05 12.63 28.89
CA GLN A 786 -4.73 13.26 30.03
C GLN A 786 -4.18 14.66 30.34
N ARG A 787 -2.85 14.83 30.40
CA ARG A 787 -2.21 16.14 30.61
C ARG A 787 -2.59 17.12 29.51
N TRP A 788 -2.71 16.66 28.26
CA TRP A 788 -3.18 17.47 27.14
C TRP A 788 -4.64 17.93 27.32
N LEU A 789 -5.54 17.03 27.74
CA LEU A 789 -6.94 17.37 28.03
C LEU A 789 -7.09 18.38 29.18
N GLU A 790 -6.32 18.23 30.25
CA GLU A 790 -6.30 19.17 31.39
C GLU A 790 -5.69 20.54 31.01
N GLN A 791 -4.71 20.55 30.09
CA GLN A 791 -4.11 21.77 29.57
C GLN A 791 -5.08 22.54 28.64
N GLU A 792 -5.86 21.83 27.82
CA GLU A 792 -6.91 22.42 26.98
C GLU A 792 -8.06 22.99 27.84
N GLU A 793 -8.44 22.32 28.93
CA GLU A 793 -9.39 22.82 29.93
C GLU A 793 -8.92 24.14 30.57
N ARG A 794 -7.63 24.25 30.90
CA ARG A 794 -7.03 25.51 31.38
C ARG A 794 -7.02 26.63 30.33
N LEU A 795 -6.86 26.30 29.05
CA LEU A 795 -6.90 27.28 27.96
C LEU A 795 -8.32 27.79 27.73
N MET A 796 -9.33 26.91 27.76
CA MET A 796 -10.75 27.27 27.71
C MET A 796 -11.17 28.18 28.89
N LEU A 797 -10.70 27.90 30.11
CA LEU A 797 -10.95 28.76 31.27
C LEU A 797 -10.35 30.17 31.13
N LYS A 798 -9.16 30.32 30.51
CA LYS A 798 -8.58 31.63 30.20
C LYS A 798 -9.37 32.38 29.11
N TYR A 799 -9.91 31.68 28.12
CA TYR A 799 -10.67 32.31 27.03
C TYR A 799 -12.01 32.89 27.52
N ASN A 800 -12.66 32.24 28.49
CA ASN A 800 -13.89 32.75 29.11
C ASN A 800 -13.67 33.94 30.06
N PHE A 801 -12.46 34.16 30.60
CA PHE A 801 -12.19 35.29 31.49
C PHE A 801 -11.86 36.59 30.74
N SER A 802 -11.45 36.51 29.47
CA SER A 802 -11.02 37.67 28.66
C SER A 802 -12.16 38.40 27.94
N ARG A 803 -13.43 38.08 28.25
CA ARG A 803 -14.61 38.59 27.53
C ARG A 803 -15.51 39.53 28.35
N THR A 804 -14.94 40.19 29.36
CA THR A 804 -15.64 41.21 30.17
C THR A 804 -14.81 42.49 30.25
N CYS A 805 -15.41 43.65 29.91
CA CYS A 805 -14.81 45.00 29.85
C CYS A 805 -13.78 45.20 28.70
N MET A 806 -13.86 46.20 27.81
CA MET A 806 -14.30 47.59 27.98
C MET A 806 -14.97 48.15 26.70
N TYR A 807 -15.83 49.15 26.88
CA TYR A 807 -16.35 49.99 25.80
C TYR A 807 -15.72 51.37 25.89
N GLU A 808 -15.18 51.92 24.81
CA GLU A 808 -14.91 53.36 24.71
C GLU A 808 -15.12 53.86 23.27
N THR A 809 -15.63 55.08 23.13
CA THR A 809 -16.21 55.59 21.88
C THR A 809 -15.56 56.90 21.46
N VAL A 810 -15.00 56.98 20.24
CA VAL A 810 -14.67 58.26 19.59
C VAL A 810 -15.08 58.22 18.12
N LYS A 811 -15.77 59.27 17.67
CA LYS A 811 -16.27 59.45 16.29
C LYS A 811 -15.20 60.11 15.40
N LEU A 812 -15.18 59.75 14.11
CA LEU A 812 -14.83 60.70 13.05
C LEU A 812 -15.62 60.44 11.76
N ARG A 813 -15.53 61.39 10.83
CA ARG A 813 -16.56 61.69 9.83
C ARG A 813 -16.34 61.00 8.48
N GLY A 814 -17.45 60.69 7.79
CA GLY A 814 -17.57 60.99 6.36
C GLY A 814 -17.65 59.80 5.41
N GLU A 815 -18.77 59.76 4.67
CA GLU A 815 -18.99 59.04 3.40
C GLU A 815 -19.20 57.51 3.44
N ILE A 816 -19.77 56.99 2.35
CA ILE A 816 -20.85 55.99 2.38
C ILE A 816 -20.46 54.68 1.68
N VAL A 817 -20.64 53.55 2.37
CA VAL A 817 -20.89 52.23 1.76
C VAL A 817 -22.02 51.52 2.53
N PHE A 818 -22.89 50.82 1.82
CA PHE A 818 -24.08 50.14 2.39
C PHE A 818 -23.71 48.93 3.27
N THR A 819 -24.27 48.88 4.48
CA THR A 819 -24.23 47.71 5.38
C THR A 819 -25.65 47.17 5.60
N PHE A 820 -25.89 45.89 5.29
CA PHE A 820 -27.11 45.20 5.73
C PHE A 820 -26.94 44.73 7.17
N MET A 821 -27.65 45.38 8.10
CA MET A 821 -27.78 44.97 9.50
C MET A 821 -29.01 44.05 9.66
N LEU A 822 -28.84 42.93 10.37
CA LEU A 822 -29.94 42.05 10.77
C LEU A 822 -30.29 42.33 12.24
N PHE A 823 -31.50 42.85 12.47
CA PHE A 823 -32.03 43.09 13.82
C PHE A 823 -32.51 41.81 14.50
N THR A 824 -32.35 41.73 15.82
CA THR A 824 -33.05 40.79 16.70
C THR A 824 -34.30 41.44 17.32
N ALA A 825 -35.34 40.65 17.56
CA ALA A 825 -36.51 41.02 18.38
C ALA A 825 -37.18 39.76 18.97
N GLU A 826 -37.80 39.87 20.14
CA GLU A 826 -38.27 38.76 21.00
C GLU A 826 -39.80 38.50 20.96
N HIS A 827 -40.25 37.54 21.80
CA HIS A 827 -41.63 37.27 22.30
C HIS A 827 -42.56 36.44 21.38
N ALA A 828 -43.49 35.58 21.85
CA ALA A 828 -43.83 35.02 23.18
C ALA A 828 -44.70 33.73 23.04
N ALA A 829 -45.11 33.09 24.16
CA ALA A 829 -46.03 31.92 24.25
C ALA A 829 -47.39 32.32 24.93
N PRO A 830 -48.40 31.45 25.22
CA PRO A 830 -48.60 30.00 24.99
C PRO A 830 -49.86 29.72 24.09
N PRO A 831 -50.77 28.68 24.23
CA PRO A 831 -51.55 28.28 25.43
C PRO A 831 -51.60 26.74 25.71
N LYS A 832 -52.77 26.06 25.70
CA LYS A 832 -52.99 24.66 26.21
C LYS A 832 -54.05 23.82 25.44
N LYS A 833 -54.02 22.49 25.67
CA LYS A 833 -54.87 21.38 25.14
C LYS A 833 -56.38 21.48 25.45
N PRO A 834 -57.24 20.70 24.74
CA PRO A 834 -58.01 19.62 25.43
C PRO A 834 -58.02 18.27 24.59
N PRO A 835 -58.92 17.25 24.74
CA PRO A 835 -58.47 15.86 25.00
C PRO A 835 -58.90 14.76 23.98
N ARG A 836 -58.33 13.54 24.16
CA ARG A 836 -58.81 12.23 23.62
C ARG A 836 -60.23 11.90 24.14
N PRO A 837 -61.10 11.12 23.43
CA PRO A 837 -60.88 9.66 23.24
C PRO A 837 -61.51 9.02 21.98
N GLY A 838 -61.27 7.70 21.78
CA GLY A 838 -61.97 6.86 20.80
C GLY A 838 -61.10 5.73 20.24
N ALA A 839 -61.60 4.49 20.18
CA ALA A 839 -60.83 3.31 19.75
C ALA A 839 -61.67 2.28 18.99
N GLN A 840 -60.96 1.36 18.31
CA GLN A 840 -61.35 0.02 17.82
C GLN A 840 -62.10 -0.17 16.47
N SER A 841 -61.52 -1.09 15.67
CA SER A 841 -62.17 -2.06 14.75
C SER A 841 -62.68 -1.52 13.38
N GLN A 842 -62.75 -2.25 12.25
CA GLN A 842 -62.56 -3.68 11.89
C GLN A 842 -61.91 -3.90 10.49
N VAL A 843 -61.16 -5.02 10.34
CA VAL A 843 -61.19 -6.09 9.28
C VAL A 843 -61.50 -5.76 7.78
N GLY A 844 -60.74 -6.33 6.80
CA GLY A 844 -61.26 -6.51 5.43
C GLY A 844 -60.37 -6.76 4.18
N SER A 845 -59.49 -7.79 4.16
CA SER A 845 -58.99 -8.62 3.01
C SER A 845 -58.84 -8.15 1.52
N LEU A 846 -57.73 -8.63 0.90
CA LEU A 846 -57.53 -9.18 -0.48
C LEU A 846 -57.14 -8.34 -1.74
N ALA A 847 -56.02 -8.78 -2.35
CA ALA A 847 -55.71 -8.96 -3.80
C ALA A 847 -55.07 -7.85 -4.70
N CYS A 848 -53.75 -7.99 -4.88
CA CYS A 848 -52.90 -7.89 -6.11
C CYS A 848 -53.31 -7.08 -7.37
N LEU A 849 -52.46 -6.12 -7.81
CA LEU A 849 -51.58 -6.21 -9.01
C LEU A 849 -50.75 -4.92 -9.28
N ASN A 850 -49.75 -5.01 -10.16
CA ASN A 850 -48.67 -4.02 -10.37
C ASN A 850 -49.06 -2.73 -11.13
N THR A 851 -48.39 -1.61 -10.79
CA THR A 851 -47.76 -0.66 -11.76
C THR A 851 -46.83 0.32 -11.03
N GLY A 852 -45.70 0.72 -11.64
CA GLY A 852 -44.92 1.90 -11.25
C GLY A 852 -45.55 3.18 -11.84
N ASP A 853 -45.27 4.39 -11.36
CA ASP A 853 -43.91 4.93 -11.22
C ASP A 853 -43.85 6.22 -10.38
N SER A 854 -42.61 6.66 -10.10
CA SER A 854 -42.18 8.01 -9.68
C SER A 854 -42.46 8.52 -8.25
N TYR A 855 -41.35 8.81 -7.56
CA TYR A 855 -41.26 9.39 -6.23
C TYR A 855 -41.36 10.93 -6.25
N ASN A 856 -42.08 11.51 -5.29
CA ASN A 856 -41.71 12.77 -4.66
C ASN A 856 -42.47 12.99 -3.34
N ASP A 857 -41.98 12.42 -2.23
CA ASP A 857 -41.92 13.14 -0.94
C ASP A 857 -41.01 12.43 0.08
N GLY A 858 -40.58 13.16 1.10
CA GLY A 858 -39.62 12.71 2.11
C GLY A 858 -40.20 11.74 3.15
N VAL A 859 -39.58 10.56 3.28
CA VAL A 859 -39.84 9.67 4.42
C VAL A 859 -39.11 10.19 5.66
N LYS A 860 -39.84 10.89 6.52
CA LYS A 860 -39.56 10.90 7.95
C LYS A 860 -39.52 9.44 8.42
N LEU A 861 -38.37 8.96 8.87
CA LEU A 861 -38.31 7.76 9.71
C LEU A 861 -39.00 8.10 11.03
N GLN A 862 -40.28 7.75 11.16
CA GLN A 862 -40.85 7.50 12.48
C GLN A 862 -40.02 6.39 13.15
N PRO A 863 -39.72 6.49 14.45
CA PRO A 863 -39.07 5.40 15.14
C PRO A 863 -40.01 4.20 15.19
N GLN A 864 -39.75 3.18 14.36
CA GLN A 864 -40.17 1.84 14.71
C GLN A 864 -39.42 1.47 15.99
N GLU A 865 -40.16 1.11 17.04
CA GLU A 865 -39.59 0.39 18.18
C GLU A 865 -39.09 -0.97 17.69
N ILE A 866 -37.84 -1.00 17.25
CA ILE A 866 -37.09 -2.24 17.10
C ILE A 866 -36.74 -2.67 18.53
N SER A 867 -37.62 -3.43 19.16
CA SER A 867 -37.20 -4.32 20.24
C SER A 867 -36.43 -5.47 19.58
N PRO A 868 -35.08 -5.53 19.66
CA PRO A 868 -34.38 -6.69 19.15
C PRO A 868 -34.81 -7.92 19.94
N PRO A 869 -34.98 -9.10 19.31
CA PRO A 869 -35.20 -10.33 20.06
C PRO A 869 -33.98 -10.56 20.98
N PRO A 870 -34.19 -10.96 22.25
CA PRO A 870 -33.11 -11.05 23.21
C PRO A 870 -32.06 -12.07 22.77
N THR A 871 -30.79 -11.65 22.71
CA THR A 871 -29.68 -12.60 22.71
C THR A 871 -29.67 -13.29 24.08
N ALA A 872 -30.07 -14.57 24.06
CA ALA A 872 -30.26 -15.48 25.19
C ALA A 872 -31.35 -15.11 26.23
N ASN A 873 -32.04 -16.14 26.73
CA ASN A 873 -33.02 -16.06 27.83
C ASN A 873 -32.30 -15.91 29.19
N LEU A 874 -31.72 -14.73 29.44
CA LEU A 874 -31.26 -14.30 30.77
C LEU A 874 -32.19 -13.21 31.31
N ASP A 875 -32.38 -13.18 32.62
CA ASP A 875 -33.06 -12.05 33.27
C ASP A 875 -32.17 -10.80 33.18
N ARG A 876 -32.69 -9.75 32.53
CA ARG A 876 -31.99 -8.47 32.31
C ARG A 876 -32.33 -7.42 33.35
N SER A 877 -33.22 -7.70 34.30
CA SER A 877 -33.82 -6.71 35.20
C SER A 877 -32.84 -6.00 36.13
N ASN A 878 -31.61 -6.51 36.28
CA ASN A 878 -30.51 -5.89 37.03
C ASN A 878 -29.13 -6.04 36.33
N ASP A 879 -29.10 -6.23 35.01
CA ASP A 879 -27.83 -6.44 34.28
C ASP A 879 -27.17 -5.10 33.91
N LYS A 880 -26.32 -4.58 34.81
CA LYS A 880 -25.57 -3.33 34.60
C LYS A 880 -24.75 -3.30 33.31
N VAL A 881 -24.25 -4.45 32.82
CA VAL A 881 -23.47 -4.51 31.57
C VAL A 881 -24.40 -4.27 30.39
N TYR A 882 -25.57 -4.92 30.36
CA TYR A 882 -26.62 -4.69 29.36
C TYR A 882 -27.13 -3.24 29.38
N GLU A 883 -27.33 -2.66 30.57
CA GLU A 883 -27.75 -1.26 30.73
C GLU A 883 -26.72 -0.30 30.12
N ASN A 884 -25.43 -0.47 30.42
CA ASN A 884 -24.37 0.41 29.92
C ASN A 884 -24.08 0.21 28.42
N VAL A 885 -24.19 -1.01 27.88
CA VAL A 885 -24.15 -1.25 26.41
C VAL A 885 -25.32 -0.52 25.75
N THR A 886 -26.52 -0.59 26.34
CA THR A 886 -27.69 0.13 25.84
C THR A 886 -27.52 1.65 25.95
N GLY A 887 -26.85 2.15 26.99
CA GLY A 887 -26.47 3.56 27.15
C GLY A 887 -25.51 4.04 26.06
N LEU A 888 -24.46 3.27 25.76
CA LEU A 888 -23.51 3.56 24.68
C LEU A 888 -24.19 3.56 23.30
N VAL A 889 -25.05 2.57 23.02
CA VAL A 889 -25.83 2.53 21.77
C VAL A 889 -26.77 3.73 21.67
N LYS A 890 -27.42 4.17 22.77
CA LYS A 890 -28.24 5.39 22.80
C LYS A 890 -27.40 6.64 22.49
N ALA A 891 -26.22 6.79 23.07
CA ALA A 891 -25.32 7.93 22.80
C ALA A 891 -24.91 7.99 21.31
N VAL A 892 -24.60 6.84 20.69
CA VAL A 892 -24.30 6.74 19.25
C VAL A 892 -25.51 7.10 18.38
N ILE A 893 -26.71 6.64 18.75
CA ILE A 893 -27.95 7.00 18.03
C ILE A 893 -28.22 8.50 18.16
N GLU A 894 -28.08 9.09 19.35
CA GLU A 894 -28.27 10.51 19.59
C GLU A 894 -27.27 11.36 18.79
N MET A 895 -25.99 10.99 18.80
CA MET A 895 -24.96 11.57 17.93
C MET A 895 -25.38 11.48 16.44
N SER A 896 -25.87 10.33 15.98
CA SER A 896 -26.30 10.15 14.58
C SER A 896 -27.49 11.03 14.18
N SER A 897 -28.37 11.36 15.14
CA SER A 897 -29.50 12.26 14.91
C SER A 897 -29.10 13.74 14.85
N LYS A 898 -28.14 14.16 15.71
CA LYS A 898 -27.73 15.56 15.87
C LYS A 898 -26.65 16.01 14.86
N ILE A 899 -25.79 15.11 14.38
CA ILE A 899 -24.65 15.44 13.48
C ILE A 899 -25.05 16.16 12.18
N GLN A 900 -26.24 15.92 11.65
CA GLN A 900 -26.66 16.45 10.34
C GLN A 900 -26.83 17.98 10.40
N PRO A 901 -27.66 18.55 11.30
CA PRO A 901 -27.74 20.00 11.51
C PRO A 901 -26.54 20.60 12.25
N ALA A 902 -25.75 19.81 13.00
CA ALA A 902 -24.73 20.36 13.90
C ALA A 902 -23.54 21.05 13.20
N PRO A 903 -23.07 22.19 13.74
CA PRO A 903 -21.82 22.85 13.35
C PRO A 903 -20.59 22.18 14.02
N PRO A 904 -19.34 22.48 13.59
CA PRO A 904 -18.13 21.76 14.01
C PRO A 904 -17.82 21.76 15.51
N GLU A 905 -18.27 22.80 16.20
CA GLU A 905 -18.06 23.02 17.63
C GLU A 905 -18.84 21.99 18.46
N GLU A 906 -19.95 21.48 17.93
CA GLU A 906 -20.79 20.46 18.58
C GLU A 906 -20.28 19.02 18.39
N TYR A 907 -19.30 18.77 17.50
CA TYR A 907 -18.80 17.39 17.29
C TYR A 907 -18.00 16.88 18.49
N VAL A 908 -17.30 17.78 19.20
CA VAL A 908 -16.52 17.45 20.41
C VAL A 908 -17.42 16.96 21.56
N PRO A 909 -18.47 17.68 21.99
CA PRO A 909 -19.35 17.17 23.05
C PRO A 909 -20.05 15.87 22.65
N MET A 910 -20.47 15.68 21.39
CA MET A 910 -21.05 14.40 20.93
C MET A 910 -20.12 13.21 21.14
N VAL A 911 -18.85 13.32 20.72
CA VAL A 911 -17.87 12.23 20.86
C VAL A 911 -17.45 12.06 22.32
N LYS A 912 -17.47 13.14 23.12
CA LYS A 912 -17.28 13.07 24.57
C LYS A 912 -18.38 12.29 25.27
N ASP A 913 -19.64 12.46 24.90
CA ASP A 913 -20.77 11.71 25.48
C ASP A 913 -20.68 10.21 25.16
N VAL A 914 -20.30 9.86 23.92
CA VAL A 914 -20.02 8.46 23.51
C VAL A 914 -18.83 7.88 24.30
N GLY A 915 -17.74 8.64 24.45
CA GLY A 915 -16.57 8.22 25.22
C GLY A 915 -16.86 8.05 26.72
N LEU A 916 -17.74 8.89 27.29
CA LEU A 916 -18.19 8.77 28.68
C LEU A 916 -19.03 7.49 28.88
N ALA A 917 -19.98 7.21 27.98
CA ALA A 917 -20.77 5.99 28.02
C ALA A 917 -19.89 4.72 27.89
N LEU A 918 -18.86 4.76 27.02
CA LEU A 918 -17.89 3.66 26.92
C LEU A 918 -17.09 3.48 28.21
N ARG A 919 -16.64 4.57 28.85
CA ARG A 919 -15.90 4.49 30.12
C ARG A 919 -16.72 3.83 31.21
N THR A 920 -18.00 4.18 31.34
CA THR A 920 -18.93 3.56 32.30
C THR A 920 -19.17 2.08 31.99
N LEU A 921 -19.27 1.71 30.72
CA LEU A 921 -19.34 0.31 30.29
C LEU A 921 -18.08 -0.46 30.69
N LEU A 922 -16.89 0.03 30.33
CA LEU A 922 -15.62 -0.66 30.62
C LEU A 922 -15.42 -0.87 32.13
N ALA A 923 -15.64 0.16 32.95
CA ALA A 923 -15.56 0.04 34.41
C ALA A 923 -16.54 -0.99 34.98
N THR A 924 -17.76 -1.07 34.43
CA THR A 924 -18.75 -2.08 34.84
C THR A 924 -18.32 -3.50 34.41
N VAL A 925 -17.69 -3.63 33.24
CA VAL A 925 -17.14 -4.92 32.80
C VAL A 925 -16.00 -5.35 33.72
N ASP A 926 -15.11 -4.44 34.11
CA ASP A 926 -14.03 -4.71 35.07
C ASP A 926 -14.55 -5.12 36.46
N GLU A 927 -15.65 -4.52 36.95
CA GLU A 927 -16.35 -4.97 38.18
C GLU A 927 -16.92 -6.39 38.06
N THR A 928 -17.37 -6.80 36.86
CA THR A 928 -17.95 -8.13 36.62
C THR A 928 -16.91 -9.20 36.25
N LEU A 929 -15.74 -8.81 35.75
CA LEU A 929 -14.71 -9.73 35.25
C LEU A 929 -14.29 -10.79 36.30
N PRO A 930 -14.04 -10.47 37.59
CA PRO A 930 -13.68 -11.45 38.60
C PRO A 930 -14.77 -12.49 38.90
N GLN A 931 -16.02 -12.23 38.51
CA GLN A 931 -17.17 -13.11 38.73
C GLN A 931 -17.33 -14.13 37.59
N LEU A 932 -16.63 -13.95 36.47
CA LEU A 932 -16.67 -14.82 35.30
C LEU A 932 -15.50 -15.83 35.32
N PRO A 933 -15.58 -16.98 34.63
CA PRO A 933 -14.51 -17.97 34.60
C PRO A 933 -13.25 -17.42 33.94
N ALA A 934 -12.08 -17.66 34.56
CA ALA A 934 -10.78 -17.18 34.10
C ALA A 934 -10.43 -17.57 32.65
N SER A 935 -11.00 -18.66 32.12
CA SER A 935 -10.88 -19.06 30.72
C SER A 935 -11.49 -18.07 29.72
N THR A 936 -12.35 -17.15 30.17
CA THR A 936 -13.01 -16.13 29.34
C THR A 936 -12.41 -14.73 29.50
N HIS A 937 -11.58 -14.49 30.52
CA HIS A 937 -11.02 -13.16 30.81
C HIS A 937 -10.23 -12.60 29.63
N ARG A 938 -9.35 -13.41 29.03
CA ARG A 938 -8.56 -13.01 27.86
C ARG A 938 -9.39 -12.61 26.64
N GLU A 939 -10.57 -13.21 26.46
CA GLU A 939 -11.47 -12.87 25.35
C GLU A 939 -12.17 -11.52 25.59
N ILE A 940 -12.59 -11.28 26.84
CA ILE A 940 -13.20 -10.03 27.29
C ILE A 940 -12.19 -8.87 27.25
N GLU A 941 -10.96 -9.07 27.73
CA GLU A 941 -9.87 -8.08 27.65
C GLU A 941 -9.54 -7.68 26.20
N MET A 942 -9.55 -8.64 25.26
CA MET A 942 -9.34 -8.34 23.84
C MET A 942 -10.49 -7.51 23.25
N ALA A 943 -11.73 -7.76 23.66
CA ALA A 943 -12.88 -6.96 23.27
C ALA A 943 -12.86 -5.55 23.90
N GLN A 944 -12.45 -5.41 25.17
CA GLN A 944 -12.22 -4.10 25.80
C GLN A 944 -11.12 -3.30 25.07
N LYS A 945 -10.04 -3.96 24.65
CA LYS A 945 -8.96 -3.34 23.83
C LYS A 945 -9.46 -2.91 22.44
N LEU A 946 -10.36 -3.68 21.82
CA LEU A 946 -10.99 -3.31 20.56
C LEU A 946 -11.82 -2.02 20.71
N LEU A 947 -12.70 -1.94 21.71
CA LEU A 947 -13.54 -0.74 21.93
C LEU A 947 -12.74 0.54 22.17
N ASN A 948 -11.61 0.46 22.88
CA ASN A 948 -10.71 1.60 23.05
C ASN A 948 -10.08 2.03 21.70
N SER A 949 -9.73 1.07 20.83
CA SER A 949 -9.28 1.35 19.46
C SER A 949 -10.36 1.99 18.61
N ASP A 950 -11.62 1.55 18.73
CA ASP A 950 -12.74 2.09 17.95
C ASP A 950 -13.10 3.52 18.38
N LEU A 951 -13.00 3.84 19.67
CA LEU A 951 -13.13 5.22 20.18
C LEU A 951 -11.99 6.12 19.65
N ALA A 952 -10.76 5.61 19.59
CA ALA A 952 -9.64 6.34 19.00
C ALA A 952 -9.85 6.59 17.49
N GLU A 953 -10.38 5.63 16.73
CA GLU A 953 -10.77 5.86 15.33
C GLU A 953 -11.89 6.90 15.22
N LEU A 954 -12.92 6.84 16.07
CA LEU A 954 -14.01 7.83 16.10
C LEU A 954 -13.48 9.26 16.34
N ILE A 955 -12.59 9.46 17.31
CA ILE A 955 -11.92 10.74 17.56
C ILE A 955 -11.08 11.17 16.35
N GLY A 956 -10.38 10.24 15.70
CA GLY A 956 -9.65 10.50 14.45
C GLY A 956 -10.55 10.98 13.30
N LYS A 957 -11.72 10.35 13.12
CA LYS A 957 -12.72 10.78 12.11
C LYS A 957 -13.35 12.13 12.46
N MET A 958 -13.57 12.42 13.74
CA MET A 958 -14.04 13.72 14.21
C MET A 958 -13.07 14.84 13.87
N LYS A 959 -11.77 14.67 14.17
CA LYS A 959 -10.73 15.66 13.83
C LYS A 959 -10.71 15.97 12.32
N LEU A 960 -10.87 14.95 11.47
CA LEU A 960 -10.99 15.15 10.02
C LEU A 960 -12.30 15.87 9.63
N ALA A 961 -13.43 15.54 10.25
CA ALA A 961 -14.70 16.23 9.98
C ALA A 961 -14.68 17.72 10.37
N GLN A 962 -13.92 18.09 11.40
CA GLN A 962 -13.67 19.50 11.76
C GLN A 962 -12.70 20.17 10.76
N GLN A 963 -11.56 19.52 10.45
CA GLN A 963 -10.54 20.08 9.56
C GLN A 963 -11.07 20.40 8.15
N TYR A 964 -11.94 19.56 7.60
CA TYR A 964 -12.44 19.67 6.22
C TYR A 964 -13.85 20.29 6.12
N VAL A 965 -14.33 20.95 7.17
CA VAL A 965 -15.71 21.48 7.22
C VAL A 965 -16.02 22.49 6.09
N MET A 966 -15.08 23.36 5.72
CA MET A 966 -15.27 24.36 4.66
C MET A 966 -15.03 23.80 3.24
N THR A 967 -15.04 22.48 3.06
CA THR A 967 -14.78 21.83 1.77
C THR A 967 -15.99 21.04 1.28
N SER A 968 -16.04 20.75 -0.03
CA SER A 968 -17.06 19.88 -0.63
C SER A 968 -17.07 18.45 -0.07
N LEU A 969 -16.05 18.04 0.70
CA LEU A 969 -15.92 16.73 1.34
C LEU A 969 -16.56 16.66 2.74
N GLN A 970 -17.13 17.75 3.27
CA GLN A 970 -17.72 17.81 4.62
C GLN A 970 -18.72 16.66 4.87
N GLN A 971 -19.59 16.36 3.90
CA GLN A 971 -20.59 15.28 4.04
C GLN A 971 -19.94 13.88 4.11
N ASP A 972 -18.86 13.63 3.36
CA ASP A 972 -18.15 12.35 3.39
C ASP A 972 -17.38 12.15 4.70
N TYR A 973 -16.82 13.21 5.29
CA TYR A 973 -16.18 13.12 6.61
C TYR A 973 -17.20 12.98 7.75
N LYS A 974 -18.35 13.69 7.72
CA LYS A 974 -19.49 13.42 8.62
C LYS A 974 -19.93 11.95 8.56
N LYS A 975 -20.04 11.39 7.34
CA LYS A 975 -20.40 9.98 7.11
C LYS A 975 -19.35 9.00 7.64
N GLN A 976 -18.06 9.31 7.52
CA GLN A 976 -16.99 8.52 8.12
C GLN A 976 -17.05 8.53 9.65
N MET A 977 -17.32 9.67 10.28
CA MET A 977 -17.49 9.78 11.73
C MET A 977 -18.65 8.89 12.22
N LEU A 978 -19.79 8.89 11.52
CA LEU A 978 -20.90 7.97 11.83
C LEU A 978 -20.58 6.50 11.61
N THR A 979 -19.76 6.19 10.60
CA THR A 979 -19.36 4.80 10.34
C THR A 979 -18.52 4.25 11.48
N ALA A 980 -17.60 5.06 12.04
CA ALA A 980 -16.82 4.69 13.21
C ALA A 980 -17.69 4.58 14.48
N ALA A 981 -18.63 5.51 14.70
CA ALA A 981 -19.54 5.45 15.84
C ALA A 981 -20.45 4.20 15.82
N HIS A 982 -20.94 3.81 14.64
CA HIS A 982 -21.71 2.57 14.49
C HIS A 982 -20.86 1.30 14.68
N ALA A 983 -19.58 1.30 14.30
CA ALA A 983 -18.68 0.18 14.56
C ALA A 983 -18.51 -0.05 16.08
N LEU A 984 -18.19 1.01 16.82
CA LEU A 984 -18.10 0.99 18.29
C LEU A 984 -19.37 0.46 18.97
N ALA A 985 -20.56 0.84 18.47
CA ALA A 985 -21.83 0.33 18.98
C ALA A 985 -22.07 -1.16 18.68
N VAL A 986 -21.61 -1.66 17.53
CA VAL A 986 -21.68 -3.09 17.17
C VAL A 986 -20.71 -3.91 18.01
N ASP A 987 -19.48 -3.46 18.20
CA ASP A 987 -18.50 -4.19 18.98
C ASP A 987 -18.80 -4.13 20.50
N ALA A 988 -19.48 -3.10 20.99
CA ALA A 988 -20.00 -3.07 22.36
C ALA A 988 -21.09 -4.13 22.59
N LYS A 989 -21.90 -4.40 21.56
CA LYS A 989 -22.83 -5.53 21.58
C LYS A 989 -22.09 -6.87 21.50
N ASN A 990 -21.03 -6.99 20.69
CA ASN A 990 -20.23 -8.22 20.63
C ASN A 990 -19.60 -8.55 21.99
N LEU A 991 -19.13 -7.54 22.74
CA LEU A 991 -18.64 -7.70 24.12
C LEU A 991 -19.73 -8.24 25.07
N LEU A 992 -20.96 -7.71 24.99
CA LEU A 992 -22.11 -8.22 25.74
C LEU A 992 -22.41 -9.69 25.40
N ASP A 993 -22.46 -10.03 24.11
CA ASP A 993 -22.74 -11.39 23.65
C ASP A 993 -21.65 -12.40 24.09
N VAL A 994 -20.38 -11.98 24.28
CA VAL A 994 -19.30 -12.79 24.88
C VAL A 994 -19.51 -12.97 26.39
N ILE A 995 -19.84 -11.90 27.11
CA ILE A 995 -20.11 -11.94 28.55
C ILE A 995 -21.32 -12.85 28.85
N ASP A 996 -22.38 -12.79 28.05
CA ASP A 996 -23.57 -13.62 28.22
C ASP A 996 -23.29 -15.10 27.92
N GLN A 997 -22.48 -15.40 26.89
CA GLN A 997 -22.00 -16.77 26.67
C GLN A 997 -21.16 -17.29 27.85
N SER A 998 -20.41 -16.43 28.54
CA SER A 998 -19.66 -16.79 29.74
C SER A 998 -20.59 -17.09 30.92
N ARG A 999 -21.59 -16.23 31.18
CA ARG A 999 -22.63 -16.43 32.19
C ARG A 999 -23.42 -17.72 31.98
N LEU A 1000 -23.83 -18.02 30.74
CA LEU A 1000 -24.54 -19.26 30.40
C LEU A 1000 -23.71 -20.52 30.66
N LYS A 1001 -22.39 -20.48 30.40
CA LYS A 1001 -21.48 -21.60 30.72
C LYS A 1001 -21.45 -21.86 32.23
N MET A 1002 -21.41 -20.82 33.08
CA MET A 1002 -21.50 -20.98 34.53
C MET A 1002 -22.82 -21.65 34.97
N MET A 1003 -23.95 -21.17 34.45
CA MET A 1003 -25.28 -21.73 34.78
C MET A 1003 -25.43 -23.20 34.37
N SER A 1004 -24.70 -23.64 33.33
CA SER A 1004 -24.66 -25.04 32.89
C SER A 1004 -23.83 -25.96 33.79
N GLN A 1005 -22.85 -25.41 34.52
CA GLN A 1005 -21.95 -26.15 35.42
C GLN A 1005 -22.50 -26.25 36.86
N SER A 1006 -23.50 -25.45 37.22
CA SER A 1006 -24.08 -25.38 38.57
C SER A 1006 -25.36 -26.21 38.76
N ARG A 1007 -25.69 -27.14 37.85
CA ARG A 1007 -26.69 -28.18 38.10
C ARG A 1007 -26.01 -29.43 38.69
N PRO A 1008 -26.35 -29.86 39.92
CA PRO A 1008 -25.88 -31.14 40.43
C PRO A 1008 -26.49 -32.30 39.66
N HIS A 1009 -25.74 -33.39 39.56
CA HIS A 1009 -26.27 -34.73 39.29
C HIS A 1009 -26.85 -35.35 40.57
#